data_AF-A0A1S3M8F0-F1
#
_entry.id   AF-A0A1S3M8F0-F1
#
_cell.length_a   1.000
_cell.length_b   1.000
_cell.length_c   1.000
_cell.angle_alpha   90.00
_cell.angle_beta   90.00
_cell.angle_gamma   90.00
#
_symmetry.space_group_name_H-M   'P 1'
#
loop_
_entity.id
_entity.type
_entity.pdbx_description
1 polymer ?
#
loop_
_entity_poly.entity_id
_entity_poly.type
_entity_poly.pdbx_seq_one_letter_code
_entity_poly.pdbx_strand_id
1 'polypeptide(L)'
;MANEKKGSYRTKRVFVNNIDTYSSKCIAKFLSTCMVGGSLEEADEDGPAEDETTLQDGTFQIVGTISNNEGEKPSFALECYTSQKRDQLLPSLLECDVVVYNISEHATAELIDEATWAISALHSDIESFVSQKIFILISSVMTWAMSKPADPNDPEIPLTEDDYRRKKHHPNFKEHTNAEKTVLKLGKTKKSKLSSYVVAAGIQYGMGENLLHYFFKIISFVLGPGKIKKVPKEEAYLTNVLTNADMDYLSVNLRIEPIFLKETFNLHWVSEAGIIDNINRVVEEYKLLRLLRPIRICLLGPPAVGKSSVAEKLCKHYKLHHINLKEVIDEMMKHLEEAVNGAEQEGESEEAVSNAQDQLDSLKDSMEQNEGRLSDGLVYRIIRDKLNSTPCRNHGFVLDGFPKSYDQAKEIFYDELDYPRSKMPAYNKKIIPEFIFSLEASDDFLKERVQNLPESVVEKMHYSKDEYLTRLKKFRKANVEDETVLNYFDELEIHPEHIEVNNAVDPEYGAVMDKITRLVGRPRNYGPTPEEREEMERKSIKETAQRLVLETAEWKRREAETAAKMATQLEQWNRHVTEVKRQEHELLEARSAPLRNYLMNYVMPSLTEGMMECCKAKPDDPVDFLAEYLLRNNSQD
;
A
#
# COMPACT_ATOMS: atom_id res chain seq x y z
N MET A 1 -4.82 -5.61 61.05
CA MET A 1 -5.73 -6.67 60.57
C MET A 1 -6.88 -6.00 59.83
N ALA A 2 -6.70 -5.77 58.53
CA ALA A 2 -7.80 -5.48 57.62
C ALA A 2 -7.61 -6.49 56.48
N ASN A 3 -8.48 -7.50 56.47
CA ASN A 3 -8.44 -8.60 55.52
C ASN A 3 -9.17 -8.10 54.26
N GLU A 4 -8.43 -7.59 53.29
CA GLU A 4 -8.97 -7.31 51.95
C GLU A 4 -9.45 -8.63 51.34
N LYS A 5 -10.77 -8.77 51.25
CA LYS A 5 -11.41 -9.82 50.45
C LYS A 5 -11.04 -9.57 48.99
N LYS A 6 -9.94 -10.16 48.50
CA LYS A 6 -9.77 -10.43 47.08
C LYS A 6 -10.93 -11.35 46.67
N GLY A 7 -11.95 -10.77 46.05
CA GLY A 7 -12.97 -11.55 45.37
C GLY A 7 -12.26 -12.39 44.31
N SER A 8 -12.32 -13.71 44.43
CA SER A 8 -11.87 -14.61 43.37
C SER A 8 -12.78 -14.38 42.17
N TYR A 9 -12.36 -13.52 41.23
CA TYR A 9 -13.07 -13.35 39.97
C TYR A 9 -13.17 -14.72 39.30
N ARG A 10 -14.40 -15.15 38.99
CA ARG A 10 -14.63 -16.46 38.36
C ARG A 10 -14.24 -16.34 36.90
N THR A 11 -13.02 -16.76 36.57
CA THR A 11 -12.55 -16.83 35.19
C THR A 11 -13.45 -17.77 34.39
N LYS A 12 -13.99 -17.28 33.27
CA LYS A 12 -14.77 -18.11 32.32
C LYS A 12 -13.95 -18.35 31.06
N ARG A 13 -13.95 -19.60 30.59
CA ARG A 13 -13.28 -19.97 29.32
C ARG A 13 -14.27 -19.91 28.16
N VAL A 14 -13.86 -19.25 27.08
CA VAL A 14 -14.64 -19.09 25.86
C VAL A 14 -13.87 -19.72 24.70
N PHE A 15 -14.48 -20.71 24.06
CA PHE A 15 -14.00 -21.25 22.81
C PHE A 15 -14.56 -20.44 21.63
N VAL A 16 -13.71 -20.08 20.67
CA VAL A 16 -14.12 -19.50 19.38
C VAL A 16 -13.39 -20.25 18.25
N ASN A 17 -14.11 -20.72 17.24
CA ASN A 17 -13.47 -21.35 16.08
C ASN A 17 -12.83 -20.31 15.13
N ASN A 18 -11.72 -20.70 14.51
CA ASN A 18 -11.00 -19.96 13.47
C ASN A 18 -10.76 -18.49 13.86
N ILE A 19 -10.09 -18.27 14.99
CA ILE A 19 -9.82 -16.93 15.56
C ILE A 19 -8.86 -16.08 14.70
N ASP A 20 -8.35 -16.64 13.62
CA ASP A 20 -7.60 -15.97 12.56
C ASP A 20 -8.49 -15.35 11.48
N THR A 21 -9.76 -15.75 11.39
CA THR A 21 -10.75 -15.14 10.48
C THR A 21 -11.27 -13.83 11.07
N TYR A 22 -11.67 -12.87 10.20
CA TYR A 22 -11.97 -11.49 10.61
C TYR A 22 -13.01 -11.40 11.73
N SER A 23 -14.21 -11.96 11.54
CA SER A 23 -15.28 -11.83 12.53
C SER A 23 -14.97 -12.58 13.83
N SER A 24 -14.45 -13.81 13.73
CA SER A 24 -14.05 -14.57 14.92
C SER A 24 -12.90 -13.89 15.69
N LYS A 25 -11.93 -13.29 14.99
CA LYS A 25 -10.83 -12.50 15.58
C LYS A 25 -11.36 -11.30 16.35
N CYS A 26 -12.27 -10.52 15.74
CA CYS A 26 -12.85 -9.34 16.37
C CYS A 26 -13.67 -9.71 17.61
N ILE A 27 -14.51 -10.76 17.53
CA ILE A 27 -15.29 -11.28 18.68
C ILE A 27 -14.36 -11.74 19.79
N ALA A 28 -13.34 -12.54 19.46
CA ALA A 28 -12.36 -13.04 20.42
C ALA A 28 -11.57 -11.91 21.10
N LYS A 29 -11.07 -10.93 20.32
CA LYS A 29 -10.35 -9.77 20.84
C LYS A 29 -11.23 -8.95 21.78
N PHE A 30 -12.46 -8.66 21.39
CA PHE A 30 -13.41 -7.92 22.24
C PHE A 30 -13.72 -8.67 23.53
N LEU A 31 -14.02 -9.97 23.47
CA LEU A 31 -14.32 -10.75 24.67
C LEU A 31 -13.11 -10.83 25.62
N SER A 32 -11.88 -10.81 25.10
CA SER A 32 -10.67 -10.81 25.93
C SER A 32 -10.50 -9.56 26.80
N THR A 33 -11.13 -8.44 26.42
CA THR A 33 -11.11 -7.18 27.18
C THR A 33 -12.28 -7.06 28.15
N CYS A 34 -13.33 -7.88 28.00
CA CYS A 34 -14.51 -7.82 28.87
C CYS A 34 -14.24 -8.50 30.23
N MET A 35 -14.54 -7.80 31.32
CA MET A 35 -14.55 -8.40 32.66
C MET A 35 -15.73 -9.35 32.84
N VAL A 36 -15.49 -10.52 33.45
CA VAL A 36 -16.55 -11.50 33.69
C VAL A 36 -17.55 -10.95 34.71
N GLY A 37 -18.77 -10.68 34.24
CA GLY A 37 -19.85 -10.12 35.07
C GLY A 37 -19.82 -8.60 35.21
N GLY A 38 -18.94 -7.90 34.48
CA GLY A 38 -18.96 -6.44 34.36
C GLY A 38 -20.15 -5.93 33.54
N SER A 39 -20.52 -4.67 33.76
CA SER A 39 -21.47 -3.96 32.89
C SER A 39 -20.80 -3.60 31.56
N LEU A 40 -21.55 -3.59 30.46
CA LEU A 40 -21.06 -3.15 29.15
C LEU A 40 -20.62 -1.67 29.14
N GLU A 41 -20.99 -0.87 30.15
CA GLU A 41 -20.63 0.54 30.31
C GLU A 41 -19.17 0.77 30.71
N GLU A 42 -18.45 -0.25 31.20
CA GLU A 42 -17.04 -0.13 31.62
C GLU A 42 -16.03 -0.55 30.53
N ALA A 43 -16.50 -0.97 29.35
CA ALA A 43 -15.62 -1.25 28.21
C ALA A 43 -15.39 0.06 27.44
N ASP A 44 -14.13 0.52 27.38
CA ASP A 44 -13.75 1.74 26.66
C ASP A 44 -14.38 1.79 25.25
N GLU A 45 -15.10 2.88 24.95
CA GLU A 45 -15.81 3.10 23.67
C GLU A 45 -14.84 3.21 22.47
N ASP A 46 -13.55 3.39 22.75
CA ASP A 46 -12.46 3.34 21.78
C ASP A 46 -11.97 1.89 21.68
N GLY A 47 -12.33 1.21 20.58
CA GLY A 47 -11.85 -0.14 20.30
C GLY A 47 -10.32 -0.27 20.47
N PRO A 48 -9.81 -1.45 20.86
CA PRO A 48 -8.45 -1.58 21.37
C PRO A 48 -7.41 -1.24 20.30
N ALA A 49 -6.44 -0.38 20.66
CA ALA A 49 -5.22 -0.15 19.92
C ALA A 49 -4.52 -1.48 19.56
N GLU A 50 -3.79 -1.52 18.44
CA GLU A 50 -3.23 -2.77 17.91
C GLU A 50 -2.20 -3.44 18.84
N ASP A 51 -1.59 -2.68 19.76
CA ASP A 51 -0.39 -3.11 20.50
C ASP A 51 -0.57 -3.34 22.02
N GLU A 52 -1.74 -3.10 22.62
CA GLU A 52 -1.93 -3.28 24.07
C GLU A 52 -3.11 -4.21 24.42
N THR A 53 -2.89 -5.52 24.37
CA THR A 53 -3.77 -6.50 25.03
C THR A 53 -2.93 -7.50 25.82
N THR A 54 -2.58 -7.13 27.06
CA THR A 54 -2.06 -8.10 28.04
C THR A 54 -3.23 -8.80 28.72
N LEU A 55 -3.09 -10.10 29.00
CA LEU A 55 -4.11 -10.89 29.71
C LEU A 55 -4.31 -10.31 31.12
N GLN A 56 -5.42 -9.60 31.35
CA GLN A 56 -5.77 -9.03 32.64
C GLN A 56 -6.53 -10.06 33.50
N ASP A 57 -6.23 -10.11 34.80
CA ASP A 57 -6.91 -11.00 35.74
C ASP A 57 -8.40 -10.61 35.86
N GLY A 58 -9.30 -11.56 35.56
CA GLY A 58 -10.75 -11.38 35.67
C GLY A 58 -11.50 -11.20 34.34
N THR A 59 -10.80 -11.14 33.19
CA THR A 59 -11.43 -11.14 31.86
C THR A 59 -11.74 -12.55 31.34
N PHE A 60 -12.46 -12.66 30.22
CA PHE A 60 -12.72 -13.95 29.59
C PHE A 60 -11.43 -14.56 29.03
N GLN A 61 -11.21 -15.85 29.33
CA GLN A 61 -10.08 -16.61 28.81
C GLN A 61 -10.43 -17.17 27.44
N ILE A 62 -9.83 -16.63 26.40
CA ILE A 62 -10.11 -17.00 25.01
C ILE A 62 -9.25 -18.19 24.59
N VAL A 63 -9.90 -19.24 24.08
CA VAL A 63 -9.25 -20.36 23.41
C VAL A 63 -9.90 -20.60 22.06
N GLY A 64 -9.19 -21.15 21.08
CA GLY A 64 -9.79 -21.30 19.77
C GLY A 64 -8.97 -22.09 18.76
N THR A 65 -9.58 -22.36 17.61
CA THR A 65 -8.87 -22.98 16.47
C THR A 65 -8.31 -21.92 15.53
N ILE A 66 -7.27 -22.28 14.78
CA ILE A 66 -6.68 -21.44 13.72
C ILE A 66 -6.72 -22.23 12.40
N SER A 67 -7.15 -21.58 11.32
CA SER A 67 -7.27 -22.19 9.99
C SER A 67 -5.94 -22.26 9.24
N ASN A 68 -5.02 -21.30 9.45
CA ASN A 68 -3.70 -21.25 8.79
C ASN A 68 -2.52 -21.50 9.76
N ASN A 69 -1.62 -22.42 9.39
CA ASN A 69 -0.43 -22.78 10.18
C ASN A 69 0.72 -21.74 10.13
N GLU A 70 0.56 -20.66 9.35
CA GLU A 70 1.61 -19.66 9.10
C GLU A 70 1.49 -18.38 9.97
N GLY A 71 0.42 -18.26 10.78
CA GLY A 71 0.20 -17.10 11.64
C GLY A 71 0.86 -17.25 13.02
N GLU A 72 1.42 -16.15 13.54
CA GLU A 72 1.77 -16.07 14.97
C GLU A 72 0.50 -16.19 15.83
N LYS A 73 0.62 -16.87 16.96
CA LYS A 73 -0.44 -16.99 17.95
C LYS A 73 -0.93 -15.58 18.35
N PRO A 74 -2.23 -15.28 18.26
CA PRO A 74 -2.74 -13.98 18.67
C PRO A 74 -2.46 -13.71 20.16
N SER A 75 -2.00 -12.50 20.48
CA SER A 75 -1.63 -12.10 21.85
C SER A 75 -2.79 -12.18 22.86
N PHE A 76 -4.02 -11.98 22.39
CA PHE A 76 -5.24 -12.07 23.19
C PHE A 76 -5.70 -13.51 23.48
N ALA A 77 -5.16 -14.51 22.80
CA ALA A 77 -5.60 -15.90 22.94
C ALA A 77 -4.75 -16.66 23.96
N LEU A 78 -5.40 -17.31 24.93
CA LEU A 78 -4.73 -18.16 25.92
C LEU A 78 -4.17 -19.42 25.27
N GLU A 79 -4.97 -20.10 24.44
CA GLU A 79 -4.59 -21.34 23.74
C GLU A 79 -5.14 -21.34 22.32
N CYS A 80 -4.34 -21.88 21.38
CA CYS A 80 -4.72 -22.00 19.99
C CYS A 80 -4.45 -23.42 19.50
N TYR A 81 -5.43 -23.98 18.80
CA TYR A 81 -5.37 -25.35 18.31
C TYR A 81 -5.38 -25.35 16.78
N THR A 82 -4.39 -25.97 16.15
CA THR A 82 -4.33 -26.13 14.70
C THR A 82 -4.86 -27.50 14.30
N SER A 83 -5.84 -27.49 13.38
CA SER A 83 -6.50 -28.65 12.74
C SER A 83 -6.33 -29.98 13.50
N GLN A 84 -6.95 -30.05 14.68
CA GLN A 84 -6.93 -31.24 15.51
C GLN A 84 -8.09 -32.17 15.14
N LYS A 85 -7.87 -33.48 15.24
CA LYS A 85 -8.96 -34.45 15.14
C LYS A 85 -9.96 -34.21 16.28
N ARG A 86 -11.25 -34.47 16.02
CA ARG A 86 -12.36 -34.33 16.97
C ARG A 86 -12.07 -34.81 18.40
N ASP A 87 -11.36 -35.93 18.52
CA ASP A 87 -11.00 -36.53 19.82
C ASP A 87 -10.07 -35.64 20.69
N GLN A 88 -9.27 -34.79 20.05
CA GLN A 88 -8.37 -33.87 20.73
C GLN A 88 -9.05 -32.53 21.05
N LEU A 89 -10.04 -32.12 20.24
CA LEU A 89 -10.80 -30.88 20.44
C LEU A 89 -11.88 -31.01 21.52
N LEU A 90 -12.50 -32.19 21.66
CA LEU A 90 -13.59 -32.41 22.62
C LEU A 90 -13.21 -32.07 24.07
N PRO A 91 -12.05 -32.50 24.62
CA PRO A 91 -11.64 -32.10 25.97
C PRO A 91 -11.61 -30.58 26.15
N SER A 92 -11.06 -29.84 25.18
CA SER A 92 -11.01 -28.38 25.23
C SER A 92 -12.41 -27.75 25.23
N LEU A 93 -13.35 -28.29 24.43
CA LEU A 93 -14.75 -27.83 24.44
C LEU A 93 -15.44 -28.11 25.77
N LEU A 94 -15.17 -29.26 26.40
CA LEU A 94 -15.72 -29.65 27.71
C LEU A 94 -15.17 -28.79 28.85
N GLU A 95 -13.99 -28.19 28.70
CA GLU A 95 -13.42 -27.24 29.67
C GLU A 95 -14.02 -25.83 29.54
N CYS A 96 -14.62 -25.48 28.41
CA CYS A 96 -15.13 -24.12 28.15
C CYS A 96 -16.55 -23.90 28.71
N ASP A 97 -16.79 -22.72 29.29
CA ASP A 97 -18.13 -22.31 29.75
C ASP A 97 -19.01 -21.83 28.58
N VAL A 98 -18.39 -21.20 27.58
CA VAL A 98 -19.04 -20.70 26.37
C VAL A 98 -18.32 -21.26 25.16
N VAL A 99 -19.07 -21.75 24.18
CA VAL A 99 -18.55 -22.27 22.91
C VAL A 99 -19.21 -21.51 21.78
N VAL A 100 -18.42 -20.78 21.00
CA VAL A 100 -18.85 -19.97 19.86
C VAL A 100 -18.36 -20.63 18.58
N TYR A 101 -19.30 -21.02 17.73
CA TYR A 101 -19.03 -21.53 16.39
C TYR A 101 -19.56 -20.56 15.34
N ASN A 102 -18.66 -19.97 14.59
CA ASN A 102 -18.92 -19.13 13.44
C ASN A 102 -18.89 -19.93 12.14
N ILE A 103 -20.05 -19.98 11.48
CA ILE A 103 -20.27 -20.57 10.16
C ILE A 103 -20.87 -19.55 9.17
N SER A 104 -20.86 -18.25 9.51
CA SER A 104 -21.43 -17.22 8.63
C SER A 104 -20.51 -16.86 7.46
N GLU A 105 -19.19 -17.01 7.63
CA GLU A 105 -18.16 -16.60 6.67
C GLU A 105 -17.36 -17.81 6.17
N HIS A 106 -17.14 -17.88 4.84
CA HIS A 106 -16.30 -18.89 4.18
C HIS A 106 -16.53 -20.35 4.66
N ALA A 107 -17.77 -20.67 5.06
CA ALA A 107 -18.07 -21.94 5.69
C ALA A 107 -18.00 -23.10 4.70
N THR A 108 -17.06 -24.02 4.94
CA THR A 108 -16.98 -25.30 4.25
C THR A 108 -17.99 -26.28 4.84
N ALA A 109 -18.35 -27.31 4.07
CA ALA A 109 -19.21 -28.38 4.58
C ALA A 109 -18.61 -29.06 5.83
N GLU A 110 -17.27 -29.17 5.88
CA GLU A 110 -16.53 -29.71 7.02
C GLU A 110 -16.71 -28.86 8.29
N LEU A 111 -16.68 -27.53 8.18
CA LEU A 111 -16.85 -26.63 9.32
C LEU A 111 -18.27 -26.70 9.89
N ILE A 112 -19.28 -26.81 9.01
CA ILE A 112 -20.68 -26.94 9.42
C ILE A 112 -20.90 -28.29 10.12
N ASP A 113 -20.28 -29.36 9.59
CA ASP A 113 -20.33 -30.69 10.20
C ASP A 113 -19.59 -30.70 11.56
N GLU A 114 -18.46 -30.02 11.68
CA GLU A 114 -17.75 -29.85 12.96
C GLU A 114 -18.62 -29.12 14.00
N ALA A 115 -19.24 -27.99 13.64
CA ALA A 115 -20.12 -27.26 14.56
C ALA A 115 -21.30 -28.13 15.03
N THR A 116 -21.86 -28.93 14.12
CA THR A 116 -22.96 -29.87 14.41
C THR A 116 -22.50 -31.03 15.29
N TRP A 117 -21.29 -31.54 15.06
CA TRP A 117 -20.66 -32.53 15.91
C TRP A 117 -20.38 -31.98 17.32
N ALA A 118 -19.82 -30.77 17.42
CA ALA A 118 -19.43 -30.16 18.69
C ALA A 118 -20.62 -30.05 19.66
N ILE A 119 -21.76 -29.54 19.19
CA ILE A 119 -22.97 -29.47 20.02
C ILE A 119 -23.51 -30.87 20.38
N SER A 120 -23.39 -31.84 19.47
CA SER A 120 -23.84 -33.21 19.70
C SER A 120 -22.98 -33.93 20.74
N ALA A 121 -21.67 -33.70 20.71
CA ALA A 121 -20.73 -34.24 21.68
C ALA A 121 -20.96 -33.61 23.06
N LEU A 122 -21.08 -32.27 23.15
CA LEU A 122 -21.43 -31.59 24.39
C LEU A 122 -22.77 -32.07 24.97
N HIS A 123 -23.78 -32.25 24.12
CA HIS A 123 -25.07 -32.78 24.57
C HIS A 123 -24.97 -34.23 25.07
N SER A 124 -24.10 -35.06 24.49
CA SER A 124 -23.91 -36.44 24.93
C SER A 124 -23.34 -36.51 26.36
N ASP A 125 -22.50 -35.54 26.72
CA ASP A 125 -21.91 -35.40 28.06
C ASP A 125 -22.68 -34.45 28.99
N ILE A 126 -23.92 -34.08 28.67
CA ILE A 126 -24.69 -33.04 29.38
C ILE A 126 -24.86 -33.30 30.89
N GLU A 127 -24.88 -34.56 31.32
CA GLU A 127 -25.01 -34.93 32.74
C GLU A 127 -23.71 -34.68 33.53
N SER A 128 -22.57 -34.68 32.85
CA SER A 128 -21.26 -34.44 33.46
C SER A 128 -21.04 -32.97 33.83
N PHE A 129 -21.86 -32.06 33.30
CA PHE A 129 -21.66 -30.63 33.45
C PHE A 129 -21.92 -30.16 34.88
N VAL A 130 -20.92 -29.56 35.52
CA VAL A 130 -21.03 -28.99 36.87
C VAL A 130 -21.77 -27.65 36.84
N SER A 131 -21.49 -26.82 35.82
CA SER A 131 -22.15 -25.54 35.55
C SER A 131 -22.88 -25.56 34.20
N GLN A 132 -23.80 -24.61 34.01
CA GLN A 132 -24.43 -24.39 32.73
C GLN A 132 -23.38 -23.99 31.68
N LYS A 133 -23.38 -24.66 30.54
CA LYS A 133 -22.61 -24.28 29.34
C LYS A 133 -23.49 -23.55 28.33
N ILE A 134 -22.90 -22.62 27.60
CA ILE A 134 -23.56 -21.85 26.55
C ILE A 134 -22.93 -22.22 25.20
N PHE A 135 -23.75 -22.59 24.23
CA PHE A 135 -23.33 -22.79 22.84
C PHE A 135 -23.94 -21.70 21.96
N ILE A 136 -23.12 -20.97 21.22
CA ILE A 136 -23.55 -19.90 20.31
C ILE A 136 -23.13 -20.28 18.90
N LEU A 137 -24.10 -20.47 18.02
CA LEU A 137 -23.86 -20.63 16.60
C LEU A 137 -24.05 -19.29 15.90
N ILE A 138 -22.99 -18.73 15.34
CA ILE A 138 -23.06 -17.59 14.44
C ILE A 138 -23.30 -18.11 13.03
N SER A 139 -24.50 -17.90 12.51
CA SER A 139 -24.98 -18.37 11.21
C SER A 139 -25.19 -17.21 10.23
N SER A 140 -25.61 -17.52 9.00
CA SER A 140 -25.87 -16.54 7.96
C SER A 140 -27.36 -16.23 7.81
N VAL A 141 -27.67 -14.96 7.52
CA VAL A 141 -29.04 -14.51 7.16
C VAL A 141 -29.52 -15.16 5.86
N MET A 142 -28.63 -15.76 5.06
CA MET A 142 -29.00 -16.53 3.88
C MET A 142 -29.90 -17.73 4.17
N THR A 143 -29.95 -18.18 5.43
CA THR A 143 -30.94 -19.18 5.86
C THR A 143 -32.37 -18.66 5.85
N TRP A 144 -32.56 -17.34 5.75
CA TRP A 144 -33.83 -16.64 5.58
C TRP A 144 -34.08 -16.10 4.16
N ALA A 145 -33.09 -16.14 3.27
CA ALA A 145 -33.08 -15.42 1.97
C ALA A 145 -34.34 -15.61 1.10
N MET A 146 -35.00 -16.77 1.16
CA MET A 146 -36.19 -17.08 0.34
C MET A 146 -37.50 -17.02 1.14
N SER A 147 -37.47 -16.44 2.34
CA SER A 147 -38.63 -16.28 3.19
C SER A 147 -39.59 -15.26 2.58
N LYS A 148 -40.89 -15.53 2.67
CA LYS A 148 -41.90 -14.56 2.24
C LYS A 148 -42.01 -13.44 3.28
N PRO A 149 -42.47 -12.23 2.89
CA PRO A 149 -42.80 -11.17 3.84
C PRO A 149 -43.72 -11.66 4.96
N ALA A 150 -43.66 -10.98 6.12
CA ALA A 150 -44.50 -11.29 7.26
C ALA A 150 -45.98 -11.26 6.86
N ASP A 151 -46.39 -10.21 6.14
CA ASP A 151 -47.70 -10.06 5.49
C ASP A 151 -47.56 -9.96 3.95
N PRO A 152 -48.23 -10.80 3.16
CA PRO A 152 -48.24 -10.68 1.69
C PRO A 152 -48.85 -9.39 1.14
N ASN A 153 -49.71 -8.72 1.90
CA ASN A 153 -50.38 -7.47 1.50
C ASN A 153 -49.62 -6.22 1.97
N ASP A 154 -48.73 -6.37 2.94
CA ASP A 154 -47.89 -5.31 3.47
C ASP A 154 -46.43 -5.79 3.59
N PRO A 155 -45.63 -5.63 2.52
CA PRO A 155 -44.22 -6.03 2.50
C PRO A 155 -43.34 -5.13 3.39
N GLU A 156 -43.88 -4.05 3.97
CA GLU A 156 -43.13 -3.23 4.92
C GLU A 156 -43.05 -3.86 6.31
N ILE A 157 -43.92 -4.81 6.65
CA ILE A 157 -43.89 -5.45 7.96
C ILE A 157 -42.62 -6.32 8.08
N PRO A 158 -41.73 -6.03 9.06
CA PRO A 158 -40.51 -6.80 9.24
C PRO A 158 -40.80 -8.22 9.71
N LEU A 159 -39.94 -9.15 9.31
CA LEU A 159 -39.85 -10.48 9.91
C LEU A 159 -39.27 -10.37 11.32
N THR A 160 -39.74 -11.24 12.21
CA THR A 160 -39.29 -11.29 13.61
C THR A 160 -38.78 -12.68 13.95
N GLU A 161 -38.18 -12.87 15.13
CA GLU A 161 -37.73 -14.19 15.58
C GLU A 161 -38.89 -15.20 15.70
N ASP A 162 -40.13 -14.75 15.89
CA ASP A 162 -41.31 -15.60 15.94
C ASP A 162 -41.64 -16.23 14.57
N ASP A 163 -41.21 -15.60 13.47
CA ASP A 163 -41.40 -16.12 12.12
C ASP A 163 -40.42 -17.25 11.76
N TYR A 164 -39.53 -17.69 12.66
CA TYR A 164 -38.49 -18.70 12.33
C TYR A 164 -39.05 -20.00 11.76
N ARG A 165 -40.30 -20.36 12.10
CA ARG A 165 -40.96 -21.56 11.57
C ARG A 165 -41.33 -21.43 10.08
N ARG A 166 -41.53 -20.19 9.61
CA ARG A 166 -41.87 -19.85 8.22
C ARG A 166 -40.63 -19.64 7.34
N LYS A 167 -39.44 -19.67 7.96
CA LYS A 167 -38.16 -19.43 7.32
C LYS A 167 -37.91 -20.34 6.11
N LYS A 168 -37.35 -19.76 5.05
CA LYS A 168 -36.85 -20.47 3.86
C LYS A 168 -35.43 -20.01 3.50
N HIS A 169 -34.54 -20.98 3.33
CA HIS A 169 -33.14 -20.75 3.02
C HIS A 169 -32.87 -20.62 1.52
N HIS A 170 -31.78 -19.95 1.17
CA HIS A 170 -31.19 -20.07 -0.16
C HIS A 170 -30.74 -21.53 -0.44
N PRO A 171 -30.76 -22.04 -1.68
CA PRO A 171 -30.37 -23.42 -2.02
C PRO A 171 -28.97 -23.81 -1.51
N ASN A 172 -28.01 -22.88 -1.56
CA ASN A 172 -26.63 -23.10 -1.12
C ASN A 172 -26.47 -23.15 0.42
N PHE A 173 -27.53 -22.83 1.19
CA PHE A 173 -27.47 -22.69 2.66
C PHE A 173 -28.37 -23.69 3.39
N LYS A 174 -28.66 -24.83 2.74
CA LYS A 174 -29.42 -25.93 3.34
C LYS A 174 -28.72 -26.51 4.56
N GLU A 175 -27.40 -26.71 4.49
CA GLU A 175 -26.63 -27.30 5.59
C GLU A 175 -26.54 -26.38 6.81
N HIS A 176 -26.39 -25.06 6.62
CA HIS A 176 -26.53 -24.09 7.71
C HIS A 176 -27.86 -24.24 8.45
N THR A 177 -28.96 -24.39 7.70
CA THR A 177 -30.29 -24.56 8.29
C THR A 177 -30.41 -25.87 9.07
N ASN A 178 -29.77 -26.95 8.61
CA ASN A 178 -29.74 -28.23 9.31
C ASN A 178 -28.95 -28.12 10.62
N ALA A 179 -27.80 -27.45 10.60
CA ALA A 179 -26.98 -27.20 11.78
C ALA A 179 -27.75 -26.37 12.82
N GLU A 180 -28.39 -25.27 12.42
CA GLU A 180 -29.21 -24.45 13.32
C GLU A 180 -30.35 -25.24 13.97
N LYS A 181 -31.08 -26.05 13.20
CA LYS A 181 -32.16 -26.90 13.74
C LYS A 181 -31.61 -27.87 14.78
N THR A 182 -30.43 -28.44 14.54
CA THR A 182 -29.78 -29.37 15.46
C THR A 182 -29.36 -28.66 16.75
N VAL A 183 -28.70 -27.50 16.64
CA VAL A 183 -28.30 -26.67 17.78
C VAL A 183 -29.52 -26.30 18.64
N LEU A 184 -30.57 -25.77 18.02
CA LEU A 184 -31.81 -25.37 18.71
C LEU A 184 -32.55 -26.56 19.34
N LYS A 185 -32.51 -27.74 18.72
CA LYS A 185 -33.14 -28.95 19.27
C LYS A 185 -32.39 -29.44 20.51
N LEU A 186 -31.07 -29.51 20.44
CA LEU A 186 -30.23 -30.02 21.53
C LEU A 186 -30.19 -29.06 22.73
N GLY A 187 -30.15 -27.74 22.53
CA GLY A 187 -30.19 -26.80 23.65
C GLY A 187 -31.53 -26.68 24.37
N LYS A 188 -32.60 -27.30 23.84
CA LYS A 188 -33.93 -27.34 24.48
C LYS A 188 -34.11 -28.54 25.42
N THR A 189 -33.23 -29.54 25.40
CA THR A 189 -33.42 -30.78 26.17
C THR A 189 -33.26 -30.55 27.68
N LYS A 190 -32.17 -29.90 28.11
CA LYS A 190 -31.91 -29.49 29.51
C LYS A 190 -31.28 -28.11 29.57
N LYS A 191 -32.11 -27.07 29.43
CA LYS A 191 -31.67 -25.65 29.39
C LYS A 191 -30.83 -25.23 30.60
N SER A 192 -31.01 -25.84 31.78
CA SER A 192 -30.23 -25.56 32.99
C SER A 192 -28.79 -26.06 32.94
N LYS A 193 -28.47 -27.01 32.05
CA LYS A 193 -27.12 -27.58 31.86
C LYS A 193 -26.47 -27.10 30.57
N LEU A 194 -27.25 -27.00 29.49
CA LEU A 194 -26.78 -26.56 28.18
C LEU A 194 -27.83 -25.64 27.55
N SER A 195 -27.46 -24.38 27.31
CA SER A 195 -28.29 -23.43 26.56
C SER A 195 -27.64 -23.14 25.21
N SER A 196 -28.45 -23.12 24.15
CA SER A 196 -27.99 -22.82 22.79
C SER A 196 -28.62 -21.56 22.23
N TYR A 197 -27.84 -20.77 21.50
CA TYR A 197 -28.30 -19.61 20.75
C TYR A 197 -27.85 -19.72 19.31
N VAL A 198 -28.71 -19.27 18.39
CA VAL A 198 -28.33 -19.05 16.99
C VAL A 198 -28.43 -17.56 16.77
N VAL A 199 -27.32 -16.96 16.35
CA VAL A 199 -27.21 -15.53 16.07
C VAL A 199 -26.82 -15.40 14.60
N ALA A 200 -27.40 -14.44 13.91
CA ALA A 200 -26.94 -14.04 12.59
C ALA A 200 -26.81 -12.53 12.59
N ALA A 201 -25.68 -12.02 12.10
CA ALA A 201 -25.55 -10.60 11.82
C ALA A 201 -26.17 -10.35 10.46
N GLY A 202 -27.30 -9.65 10.44
CA GLY A 202 -27.76 -8.96 9.25
C GLY A 202 -27.18 -7.57 9.26
N ILE A 203 -26.68 -7.11 8.11
CA ILE A 203 -26.69 -5.68 7.86
C ILE A 203 -28.16 -5.32 7.70
N GLN A 204 -28.64 -4.28 8.39
CA GLN A 204 -29.97 -3.71 8.10
C GLN A 204 -29.98 -3.31 6.63
N TYR A 205 -30.47 -4.21 5.78
CA TYR A 205 -30.53 -3.96 4.36
C TYR A 205 -31.73 -4.62 3.72
N GLY A 206 -32.76 -3.78 3.49
CA GLY A 206 -34.03 -4.12 2.87
C GLY A 206 -34.75 -2.83 2.44
N MET A 207 -35.60 -2.95 1.42
CA MET A 207 -36.27 -1.90 0.60
C MET A 207 -35.61 -1.60 -0.75
N GLY A 208 -35.13 -2.64 -1.44
CA GLY A 208 -34.70 -2.55 -2.85
C GLY A 208 -33.58 -1.54 -3.09
N GLU A 209 -33.21 -1.36 -4.35
CA GLU A 209 -32.07 -0.52 -4.76
C GLU A 209 -32.19 0.97 -4.33
N ASN A 210 -33.35 1.40 -3.82
CA ASN A 210 -33.60 2.78 -3.39
C ASN A 210 -33.01 3.14 -2.02
N LEU A 211 -32.90 2.21 -1.05
CA LEU A 211 -32.35 2.56 0.26
C LEU A 211 -30.81 2.62 0.23
N LEU A 212 -30.15 1.70 -0.48
CA LEU A 212 -28.69 1.77 -0.68
C LEU A 212 -28.31 3.01 -1.44
N HIS A 213 -29.18 3.51 -2.30
CA HIS A 213 -28.91 4.76 -3.00
C HIS A 213 -28.53 5.86 -2.01
N TYR A 214 -29.23 6.00 -0.88
CA TYR A 214 -28.89 6.99 0.14
C TYR A 214 -27.57 6.69 0.85
N PHE A 215 -27.27 5.43 1.15
CA PHE A 215 -25.96 5.04 1.71
C PHE A 215 -24.81 5.29 0.73
N PHE A 216 -24.93 4.84 -0.52
CA PHE A 216 -23.96 5.12 -1.57
C PHE A 216 -23.85 6.61 -1.85
N LYS A 217 -24.96 7.37 -1.78
CA LYS A 217 -24.95 8.82 -1.96
C LYS A 217 -24.20 9.50 -0.84
N ILE A 218 -24.47 9.17 0.42
CA ILE A 218 -23.78 9.80 1.55
C ILE A 218 -22.30 9.38 1.58
N ILE A 219 -21.98 8.11 1.31
CA ILE A 219 -20.60 7.63 1.24
C ILE A 219 -19.86 8.30 0.06
N SER A 220 -20.47 8.34 -1.13
CA SER A 220 -19.88 9.02 -2.30
C SER A 220 -19.73 10.52 -2.06
N PHE A 221 -20.65 11.15 -1.33
CA PHE A 221 -20.56 12.56 -0.98
C PHE A 221 -19.44 12.86 0.02
N VAL A 222 -19.26 12.02 1.05
CA VAL A 222 -18.28 12.25 2.13
C VAL A 222 -16.87 11.75 1.78
N LEU A 223 -16.77 10.59 1.11
CA LEU A 223 -15.49 9.96 0.79
C LEU A 223 -15.09 10.07 -0.68
N GLY A 224 -16.06 10.20 -1.58
CA GLY A 224 -15.87 10.12 -3.02
C GLY A 224 -16.15 11.43 -3.77
N PRO A 225 -16.46 11.32 -5.08
CA PRO A 225 -16.75 12.47 -5.94
C PRO A 225 -18.23 12.91 -5.92
N GLY A 226 -19.07 12.33 -5.05
CA GLY A 226 -20.52 12.57 -5.02
C GLY A 226 -21.32 11.92 -6.16
N LYS A 227 -20.65 11.32 -7.14
CA LYS A 227 -21.27 10.66 -8.30
C LYS A 227 -21.54 9.18 -8.02
N ILE A 228 -22.64 8.66 -8.56
CA ILE A 228 -23.04 7.25 -8.41
C ILE A 228 -23.47 6.74 -9.78
N LYS A 229 -23.06 5.52 -10.13
CA LYS A 229 -23.53 4.81 -11.33
C LYS A 229 -24.41 3.64 -10.90
N LYS A 230 -25.63 3.58 -11.43
CA LYS A 230 -26.49 2.39 -11.30
C LYS A 230 -26.07 1.36 -12.34
N VAL A 231 -25.89 0.11 -11.91
CA VAL A 231 -25.47 -0.99 -12.78
C VAL A 231 -26.57 -2.06 -12.77
N PRO A 232 -27.13 -2.44 -13.93
CA PRO A 232 -28.10 -3.53 -14.03
C PRO A 232 -27.51 -4.86 -13.55
N LYS A 233 -28.37 -5.75 -13.05
CA LYS A 233 -27.96 -7.06 -12.53
C LYS A 233 -27.21 -7.89 -13.58
N GLU A 234 -27.63 -7.83 -14.84
CA GLU A 234 -27.01 -8.56 -15.94
C GLU A 234 -25.58 -8.10 -16.21
N GLU A 235 -25.32 -6.79 -16.11
CA GLU A 235 -23.99 -6.21 -16.26
C GLU A 235 -23.09 -6.50 -15.05
N ALA A 236 -23.68 -6.60 -13.85
CA ALA A 236 -22.95 -6.97 -12.64
C ALA A 236 -22.36 -8.39 -12.72
N TYR A 237 -23.03 -9.34 -13.39
CA TYR A 237 -22.47 -10.68 -13.64
C TYR A 237 -21.31 -10.68 -14.66
N LEU A 238 -21.23 -9.67 -15.53
CA LEU A 238 -20.15 -9.55 -16.51
C LEU A 238 -18.90 -8.89 -15.92
N THR A 239 -19.05 -8.17 -14.81
CA THR A 239 -17.94 -7.55 -14.12
C THR A 239 -17.28 -8.59 -13.21
N ASN A 240 -16.07 -9.03 -13.55
CA ASN A 240 -15.25 -9.97 -12.75
C ASN A 240 -14.87 -9.46 -11.34
N VAL A 241 -15.49 -8.38 -10.88
CA VAL A 241 -15.25 -7.71 -9.60
C VAL A 241 -16.00 -8.42 -8.46
N LEU A 242 -17.18 -8.98 -8.73
CA LEU A 242 -18.04 -9.63 -7.73
C LEU A 242 -18.10 -11.14 -7.96
N THR A 243 -18.02 -11.91 -6.88
CA THR A 243 -18.22 -13.36 -6.96
C THR A 243 -19.71 -13.70 -7.05
N ASN A 244 -20.04 -14.92 -7.51
CA ASN A 244 -21.43 -15.40 -7.50
C ASN A 244 -22.04 -15.38 -6.09
N ALA A 245 -21.24 -15.64 -5.06
CA ALA A 245 -21.70 -15.58 -3.67
C ALA A 245 -22.05 -14.14 -3.27
N ASP A 246 -21.22 -13.16 -3.63
CA ASP A 246 -21.49 -11.74 -3.35
C ASP A 246 -22.80 -11.29 -4.03
N MET A 247 -23.03 -11.73 -5.26
CA MET A 247 -24.26 -11.46 -5.99
C MET A 247 -25.50 -12.06 -5.32
N ASP A 248 -25.39 -13.28 -4.79
CA ASP A 248 -26.47 -13.92 -4.03
C ASP A 248 -26.82 -13.09 -2.79
N TYR A 249 -25.80 -12.65 -2.01
CA TYR A 249 -25.98 -11.81 -0.83
C TYR A 249 -26.59 -10.44 -1.17
N LEU A 250 -26.11 -9.77 -2.22
CA LEU A 250 -26.61 -8.46 -2.65
C LEU A 250 -28.05 -8.50 -3.18
N SER A 251 -28.52 -9.68 -3.61
CA SER A 251 -29.88 -9.87 -4.11
C SER A 251 -30.92 -10.10 -3.00
N VAL A 252 -30.49 -10.27 -1.75
CA VAL A 252 -31.39 -10.49 -0.62
C VAL A 252 -32.09 -9.18 -0.24
N ASN A 253 -33.43 -9.21 -0.22
CA ASN A 253 -34.26 -8.10 0.24
C ASN A 253 -35.14 -8.57 1.41
N LEU A 254 -34.58 -8.54 2.62
CA LEU A 254 -35.27 -8.96 3.85
C LEU A 254 -35.27 -7.83 4.85
N ARG A 255 -36.45 -7.50 5.38
CA ARG A 255 -36.59 -6.63 6.54
C ARG A 255 -36.75 -7.51 7.77
N ILE A 256 -35.79 -7.48 8.70
CA ILE A 256 -35.82 -8.25 9.95
C ILE A 256 -35.69 -7.27 11.12
N GLU A 257 -36.54 -7.43 12.13
CA GLU A 257 -36.46 -6.67 13.37
C GLU A 257 -36.19 -7.63 14.55
N PRO A 258 -35.11 -7.40 15.32
CA PRO A 258 -34.75 -8.27 16.43
C PRO A 258 -35.48 -7.87 17.72
N ILE A 259 -36.76 -8.25 17.84
CA ILE A 259 -37.61 -7.88 18.98
C ILE A 259 -37.07 -8.50 20.27
N PHE A 260 -36.62 -9.76 20.19
CA PHE A 260 -36.08 -10.47 21.35
C PHE A 260 -34.87 -9.75 21.93
N LEU A 261 -34.00 -9.19 21.08
CA LEU A 261 -32.84 -8.44 21.54
C LEU A 261 -33.22 -7.13 22.23
N LYS A 262 -34.14 -6.37 21.65
CA LYS A 262 -34.60 -5.07 22.20
C LYS A 262 -35.29 -5.22 23.54
N GLU A 263 -36.12 -6.25 23.71
CA GLU A 263 -36.92 -6.44 24.93
C GLU A 263 -36.15 -7.17 26.04
N THR A 264 -35.27 -8.11 25.67
CA THR A 264 -34.59 -8.98 26.65
C THR A 264 -33.26 -8.41 27.10
N PHE A 265 -32.57 -7.67 26.23
CA PHE A 265 -31.25 -7.12 26.52
C PHE A 265 -31.33 -5.60 26.53
N ASN A 266 -30.79 -4.98 27.59
CA ASN A 266 -30.64 -3.54 27.69
C ASN A 266 -29.46 -3.08 26.81
N LEU A 267 -29.62 -3.19 25.50
CA LEU A 267 -28.59 -2.85 24.52
C LEU A 267 -28.52 -1.33 24.35
N HIS A 268 -27.33 -0.77 24.55
CA HIS A 268 -27.02 0.61 24.17
C HIS A 268 -26.55 0.63 22.72
N TRP A 269 -27.34 1.25 21.84
CA TRP A 269 -26.98 1.42 20.44
C TRP A 269 -25.95 2.53 20.30
N VAL A 270 -24.77 2.22 19.75
CA VAL A 270 -23.73 3.22 19.45
C VAL A 270 -24.21 4.24 18.39
N SER A 271 -25.03 3.77 17.44
CA SER A 271 -25.57 4.55 16.32
C SER A 271 -27.03 4.16 16.04
N GLU A 272 -27.94 4.44 16.98
CA GLU A 272 -29.37 4.07 16.85
C GLU A 272 -30.05 4.65 15.60
N ALA A 273 -29.68 5.89 15.24
CA ALA A 273 -30.17 6.57 14.03
C ALA A 273 -29.62 5.97 12.72
N GLY A 274 -28.67 5.02 12.79
CA GLY A 274 -28.08 4.36 11.63
C GLY A 274 -26.91 5.14 11.01
N ILE A 275 -26.41 4.63 9.88
CA ILE A 275 -25.17 5.11 9.26
C ILE A 275 -25.29 6.49 8.57
N ILE A 276 -26.48 6.88 8.09
CA ILE A 276 -26.64 8.18 7.39
C ILE A 276 -26.40 9.33 8.36
N ASP A 277 -27.06 9.30 9.52
CA ASP A 277 -26.94 10.35 10.53
C ASP A 277 -25.56 10.32 11.22
N ASN A 278 -24.95 9.14 11.33
CA ASN A 278 -23.66 8.94 12.01
C ASN A 278 -22.46 8.84 11.04
N ILE A 279 -22.63 9.22 9.76
CA ILE A 279 -21.62 8.96 8.71
C ILE A 279 -20.25 9.56 9.03
N ASN A 280 -20.21 10.74 9.66
CA ASN A 280 -18.96 11.42 9.99
C ASN A 280 -18.13 10.61 10.99
N ARG A 281 -18.78 10.09 12.05
CA ARG A 281 -18.14 9.22 13.05
C ARG A 281 -17.64 7.93 12.39
N VAL A 282 -18.48 7.28 11.57
CA VAL A 282 -18.11 6.05 10.86
C VAL A 282 -16.92 6.27 9.92
N VAL A 283 -16.86 7.43 9.24
CA VAL A 283 -15.75 7.80 8.37
C VAL A 283 -14.46 8.07 9.17
N GLU A 284 -14.56 8.68 10.34
CA GLU A 284 -13.42 8.89 11.23
C GLU A 284 -12.87 7.55 11.74
N GLU A 285 -13.74 6.67 12.25
CA GLU A 285 -13.37 5.30 12.65
C GLU A 285 -12.73 4.53 11.50
N TYR A 286 -13.32 4.60 10.31
CA TYR A 286 -12.80 3.97 9.10
C TYR A 286 -11.39 4.48 8.74
N LYS A 287 -11.17 5.81 8.79
CA LYS A 287 -9.88 6.42 8.51
C LYS A 287 -8.83 6.04 9.55
N LEU A 288 -9.19 6.01 10.83
CA LEU A 288 -8.30 5.65 11.93
C LEU A 288 -7.86 4.19 11.81
N LEU A 289 -8.80 3.26 11.65
CA LEU A 289 -8.52 1.82 11.52
C LEU A 289 -7.66 1.47 10.31
N ARG A 290 -7.77 2.24 9.23
CA ARG A 290 -7.00 2.03 8.00
C ARG A 290 -5.74 2.90 7.93
N LEU A 291 -5.46 3.69 8.97
CA LEU A 291 -4.36 4.67 9.02
C LEU A 291 -4.36 5.65 7.82
N LEU A 292 -5.56 5.97 7.31
CA LEU A 292 -5.78 6.89 6.20
C LEU A 292 -5.75 8.32 6.73
N ARG A 293 -4.55 8.88 6.82
CA ARG A 293 -4.34 10.27 7.26
C ARG A 293 -3.87 11.12 6.09
N PRO A 294 -4.56 12.23 5.76
CA PRO A 294 -4.19 13.08 4.65
C PRO A 294 -2.82 13.71 4.91
N ILE A 295 -1.89 13.59 3.96
CA ILE A 295 -0.58 14.22 4.04
C ILE A 295 -0.70 15.66 3.53
N ARG A 296 -0.34 16.63 4.36
CA ARG A 296 -0.48 18.06 4.05
C ARG A 296 0.89 18.72 4.08
N ILE A 297 1.37 19.15 2.92
CA ILE A 297 2.72 19.69 2.74
C ILE A 297 2.61 21.15 2.30
N CYS A 298 3.45 22.02 2.85
CA CYS A 298 3.65 23.38 2.36
C CYS A 298 5.09 23.56 1.87
N LEU A 299 5.24 23.99 0.61
CA LEU A 299 6.54 24.27 0.01
C LEU A 299 6.76 25.78 -0.10
N LEU A 300 7.78 26.26 0.59
CA LEU A 300 8.19 27.66 0.63
C LEU A 300 9.60 27.82 0.06
N GLY A 301 9.99 29.04 -0.28
CA GLY A 301 11.31 29.34 -0.85
C GLY A 301 11.30 30.38 -1.98
N PRO A 302 12.47 30.81 -2.46
CA PRO A 302 12.60 31.91 -3.41
C PRO A 302 12.03 31.57 -4.79
N PRO A 303 11.68 32.58 -5.62
CA PRO A 303 11.21 32.34 -6.99
C PRO A 303 12.29 31.62 -7.83
N ALA A 304 11.85 30.80 -8.78
CA ALA A 304 12.69 29.98 -9.68
C ALA A 304 13.51 28.82 -9.05
N VAL A 305 13.43 28.57 -7.74
CA VAL A 305 14.14 27.45 -7.07
C VAL A 305 13.66 26.05 -7.48
N GLY A 306 12.44 25.94 -8.04
CA GLY A 306 11.87 24.66 -8.46
C GLY A 306 10.71 24.12 -7.64
N LYS A 307 10.11 24.93 -6.75
CA LYS A 307 8.98 24.52 -5.89
C LYS A 307 7.89 23.78 -6.64
N SER A 308 7.40 24.34 -7.76
CA SER A 308 6.34 23.70 -8.56
C SER A 308 6.75 22.36 -9.14
N SER A 309 8.01 22.21 -9.58
CA SER A 309 8.53 20.93 -10.07
C SER A 309 8.61 19.87 -8.95
N VAL A 310 8.99 20.28 -7.74
CA VAL A 310 9.00 19.40 -6.55
C VAL A 310 7.56 19.08 -6.12
N ALA A 311 6.66 20.06 -6.13
CA ALA A 311 5.24 19.91 -5.80
C ALA A 311 4.56 18.89 -6.71
N GLU A 312 4.74 19.00 -8.03
CA GLU A 312 4.20 18.06 -9.01
C GLU A 312 4.71 16.63 -8.77
N LYS A 313 5.99 16.47 -8.45
CA LYS A 313 6.59 15.16 -8.16
C LYS A 313 6.04 14.56 -6.86
N LEU A 314 5.91 15.36 -5.81
CA LEU A 314 5.29 14.93 -4.54
C LEU A 314 3.82 14.54 -4.74
N CYS A 315 3.07 15.33 -5.51
CA CYS A 315 1.68 15.03 -5.81
C CYS A 315 1.54 13.71 -6.57
N LYS A 316 2.44 13.41 -7.52
CA LYS A 316 2.48 12.12 -8.21
C LYS A 316 2.87 10.96 -7.30
N HIS A 317 3.89 11.13 -6.46
CA HIS A 317 4.40 10.09 -5.58
C HIS A 317 3.40 9.70 -4.47
N TYR A 318 2.78 10.70 -3.85
CA TYR A 318 1.84 10.51 -2.74
C TYR A 318 0.36 10.48 -3.16
N LYS A 319 0.06 10.71 -4.44
CA LYS A 319 -1.30 10.91 -5.00
C LYS A 319 -2.06 12.05 -4.29
N LEU A 320 -1.40 13.19 -4.10
CA LEU A 320 -1.93 14.39 -3.43
C LEU A 320 -2.45 15.42 -4.44
N HIS A 321 -3.24 16.37 -3.95
CA HIS A 321 -3.70 17.51 -4.75
C HIS A 321 -2.66 18.64 -4.75
N HIS A 322 -2.24 19.06 -5.95
CA HIS A 322 -1.37 20.23 -6.12
C HIS A 322 -2.21 21.50 -6.01
N ILE A 323 -1.88 22.35 -5.04
CA ILE A 323 -2.60 23.59 -4.77
C ILE A 323 -1.70 24.75 -5.15
N ASN A 324 -1.89 25.22 -6.38
CA ASN A 324 -1.27 26.43 -6.91
C ASN A 324 -2.33 27.53 -7.03
N LEU A 325 -2.06 28.72 -6.49
CA LEU A 325 -3.02 29.82 -6.43
C LEU A 325 -3.67 30.12 -7.81
N LYS A 326 -2.87 30.14 -8.88
CA LYS A 326 -3.39 30.44 -10.22
C LYS A 326 -4.34 29.34 -10.72
N GLU A 327 -3.94 28.09 -10.56
CA GLU A 327 -4.72 26.93 -10.99
C GLU A 327 -6.03 26.80 -10.20
N VAL A 328 -6.01 27.07 -8.89
CA VAL A 328 -7.21 27.03 -8.06
C VAL A 328 -8.22 28.11 -8.46
N ILE A 329 -7.75 29.32 -8.78
CA ILE A 329 -8.62 30.40 -9.27
C ILE A 329 -9.22 30.01 -10.62
N ASP A 330 -8.40 29.53 -11.56
CA ASP A 330 -8.86 29.10 -12.89
C ASP A 330 -9.86 27.94 -12.80
N GLU A 331 -9.62 26.95 -11.93
CA GLU A 331 -10.53 25.84 -11.67
C GLU A 331 -11.86 26.30 -11.06
N MET A 332 -11.82 27.22 -10.09
CA MET A 332 -13.04 27.75 -9.45
C MET A 332 -13.88 28.54 -10.46
N MET A 333 -13.25 29.40 -11.26
CA MET A 333 -13.95 30.15 -12.32
C MET A 333 -14.62 29.19 -13.30
N LYS A 334 -13.91 28.16 -13.76
CA LYS A 334 -14.46 27.15 -14.67
C LYS A 334 -15.64 26.39 -14.04
N HIS A 335 -15.53 25.99 -12.78
CA HIS A 335 -16.61 25.29 -12.09
C HIS A 335 -17.86 26.15 -11.92
N LEU A 336 -17.69 27.44 -11.61
CA LEU A 336 -18.80 28.40 -11.54
C LEU A 336 -19.45 28.62 -12.91
N GLU A 337 -18.65 28.72 -13.98
CA GLU A 337 -19.17 28.81 -15.35
C GLU A 337 -19.91 27.55 -15.78
N GLU A 338 -19.43 26.36 -15.40
CA GLU A 338 -20.12 25.09 -15.64
C GLU A 338 -21.43 24.97 -14.86
N ALA A 339 -21.47 25.43 -13.60
CA ALA A 339 -22.68 25.44 -12.78
C ALA A 339 -23.76 26.38 -13.35
N VAL A 340 -23.35 27.54 -13.86
CA VAL A 340 -24.26 28.48 -14.54
C VAL A 340 -24.80 27.91 -15.84
N ASN A 341 -23.96 27.24 -16.64
CA ASN A 341 -24.34 26.72 -17.95
C ASN A 341 -25.02 25.33 -17.90
N GLY A 342 -24.78 24.54 -16.85
CA GLY A 342 -25.25 23.15 -16.70
C GLY A 342 -26.67 22.99 -16.12
N ALA A 343 -27.27 24.10 -15.67
CA ALA A 343 -28.59 24.13 -15.02
C ALA A 343 -29.76 23.65 -15.90
N GLU A 344 -29.58 23.50 -17.23
CA GLU A 344 -30.64 23.02 -18.12
C GLU A 344 -30.90 21.50 -18.06
N GLN A 345 -30.04 20.68 -17.42
CA GLN A 345 -30.14 19.21 -17.50
C GLN A 345 -30.30 18.43 -16.18
N GLU A 346 -29.97 18.97 -15.01
CA GLU A 346 -29.97 18.19 -13.76
C GLU A 346 -30.64 18.88 -12.56
N GLY A 347 -31.84 19.45 -12.70
CA GLY A 347 -32.74 19.73 -11.56
C GLY A 347 -32.13 20.47 -10.34
N GLU A 348 -31.08 21.25 -10.55
CA GLU A 348 -30.48 22.07 -9.50
C GLU A 348 -31.44 23.23 -9.17
N SER A 349 -31.52 23.59 -7.89
CA SER A 349 -32.41 24.67 -7.43
C SER A 349 -32.04 26.01 -8.08
N GLU A 350 -33.02 26.77 -8.57
CA GLU A 350 -32.82 28.11 -9.17
C GLU A 350 -31.98 29.05 -8.27
N GLU A 351 -32.08 28.90 -6.94
CA GLU A 351 -31.29 29.65 -5.96
C GLU A 351 -29.78 29.35 -6.03
N ALA A 352 -29.39 28.10 -6.31
CA ALA A 352 -27.98 27.70 -6.41
C ALA A 352 -27.31 28.30 -7.65
N VAL A 353 -28.05 28.37 -8.75
CA VAL A 353 -27.60 28.97 -10.02
C VAL A 353 -27.45 30.49 -9.86
N SER A 354 -28.40 31.16 -9.20
CA SER A 354 -28.30 32.59 -8.89
C SER A 354 -27.07 32.89 -8.02
N ASN A 355 -26.85 32.09 -6.97
CA ASN A 355 -25.69 32.27 -6.09
C ASN A 355 -24.36 32.04 -6.82
N ALA A 356 -24.29 31.04 -7.71
CA ALA A 356 -23.09 30.78 -8.52
C ALA A 356 -22.82 31.94 -9.50
N GLN A 357 -23.86 32.49 -10.11
CA GLN A 357 -23.78 33.66 -10.99
C GLN A 357 -23.27 34.90 -10.23
N ASP A 358 -23.86 35.21 -9.08
CA ASP A 358 -23.43 36.35 -8.24
C ASP A 358 -21.97 36.20 -7.79
N GLN A 359 -21.53 34.98 -7.46
CA GLN A 359 -20.14 34.70 -7.11
C GLN A 359 -19.21 34.88 -8.31
N LEU A 360 -19.60 34.40 -9.50
CA LEU A 360 -18.83 34.55 -10.73
C LEU A 360 -18.65 36.03 -11.09
N ASP A 361 -19.72 36.81 -11.02
CA ASP A 361 -19.70 38.23 -11.34
C ASP A 361 -18.84 39.00 -10.34
N SER A 362 -18.93 38.68 -9.04
CA SER A 362 -18.05 39.28 -8.02
C SER A 362 -16.56 39.00 -8.24
N LEU A 363 -16.22 37.82 -8.76
CA LEU A 363 -14.84 37.46 -9.09
C LEU A 363 -14.35 38.20 -10.34
N LYS A 364 -15.19 38.25 -11.39
CA LYS A 364 -14.87 38.97 -12.64
C LYS A 364 -14.71 40.47 -12.38
N ASP A 365 -15.63 41.08 -11.66
CA ASP A 365 -15.56 42.49 -11.25
C ASP A 365 -14.30 42.80 -10.43
N SER A 366 -13.93 41.92 -9.49
CA SER A 366 -12.73 42.09 -8.68
C SER A 366 -11.45 41.99 -9.51
N MET A 367 -11.42 41.16 -10.56
CA MET A 367 -10.31 41.07 -11.50
C MET A 367 -10.24 42.29 -12.44
N GLU A 368 -11.38 42.81 -12.89
CA GLU A 368 -11.45 44.01 -13.74
C GLU A 368 -10.96 45.27 -13.01
N GLN A 369 -11.31 45.42 -11.73
CA GLN A 369 -10.95 46.61 -10.92
C GLN A 369 -9.48 46.67 -10.49
N ASN A 370 -8.77 45.55 -10.50
CA ASN A 370 -7.42 45.41 -9.93
C ASN A 370 -6.37 44.94 -10.95
N GLU A 371 -6.49 45.36 -12.22
CA GLU A 371 -5.56 45.01 -13.29
C GLU A 371 -5.33 43.48 -13.43
N GLY A 372 -6.38 42.68 -13.21
CA GLY A 372 -6.33 41.22 -13.29
C GLY A 372 -5.90 40.49 -12.00
N ARG A 373 -5.90 41.16 -10.83
CA ARG A 373 -5.61 40.52 -9.52
C ARG A 373 -6.84 40.48 -8.62
N LEU A 374 -7.08 39.35 -7.96
CA LEU A 374 -8.14 39.27 -6.95
C LEU A 374 -7.74 40.00 -5.67
N SER A 375 -8.76 40.47 -4.93
CA SER A 375 -8.56 40.99 -3.58
C SER A 375 -8.08 39.89 -2.63
N ASP A 376 -7.22 40.25 -1.69
CA ASP A 376 -6.60 39.30 -0.74
C ASP A 376 -7.66 38.51 0.07
N GLY A 377 -8.75 39.15 0.48
CA GLY A 377 -9.84 38.49 1.19
C GLY A 377 -10.57 37.42 0.36
N LEU A 378 -10.81 37.67 -0.93
CA LEU A 378 -11.39 36.66 -1.84
C LEU A 378 -10.43 35.50 -2.08
N VAL A 379 -9.13 35.79 -2.23
CA VAL A 379 -8.09 34.76 -2.37
C VAL A 379 -8.07 33.84 -1.15
N TYR A 380 -8.13 34.38 0.06
CA TYR A 380 -8.13 33.57 1.28
C TYR A 380 -9.37 32.68 1.35
N ARG A 381 -10.54 33.19 0.96
CA ARG A 381 -11.78 32.40 0.88
C ARG A 381 -11.64 31.25 -0.10
N ILE A 382 -11.22 31.52 -1.33
CA ILE A 382 -11.07 30.49 -2.38
C ILE A 382 -10.10 29.39 -1.95
N ILE A 383 -8.95 29.75 -1.38
CA ILE A 383 -7.98 28.77 -0.89
C ILE A 383 -8.57 27.97 0.28
N ARG A 384 -9.22 28.63 1.24
CA ARG A 384 -9.84 27.94 2.38
C ARG A 384 -10.93 26.96 1.93
N ASP A 385 -11.74 27.33 0.95
CA ASP A 385 -12.76 26.45 0.37
C ASP A 385 -12.11 25.25 -0.34
N LYS A 386 -11.05 25.48 -1.12
CA LYS A 386 -10.30 24.41 -1.77
C LYS A 386 -9.65 23.47 -0.75
N LEU A 387 -9.04 23.98 0.32
CA LEU A 387 -8.44 23.16 1.38
C LEU A 387 -9.48 22.37 2.17
N ASN A 388 -10.69 22.91 2.34
CA ASN A 388 -11.81 22.22 2.98
C ASN A 388 -12.56 21.25 2.05
N SER A 389 -12.24 21.23 0.75
CA SER A 389 -12.84 20.29 -0.19
C SER A 389 -12.57 18.84 0.20
N THR A 390 -13.51 17.94 -0.12
CA THR A 390 -13.41 16.50 0.14
C THR A 390 -12.11 15.87 -0.38
N PRO A 391 -11.64 16.17 -1.61
CA PRO A 391 -10.37 15.62 -2.09
C PRO A 391 -9.16 16.02 -1.23
N CYS A 392 -9.08 17.28 -0.81
CA CYS A 392 -7.98 17.76 0.04
C CYS A 392 -8.07 17.21 1.47
N ARG A 393 -9.28 17.05 2.02
CA ARG A 393 -9.49 16.47 3.36
C ARG A 393 -9.27 14.95 3.41
N ASN A 394 -9.45 14.25 2.30
CA ASN A 394 -9.34 12.79 2.24
C ASN A 394 -7.96 12.33 1.79
N HIS A 395 -7.38 12.95 0.75
CA HIS A 395 -6.06 12.58 0.23
C HIS A 395 -4.93 13.43 0.82
N GLY A 396 -5.20 14.70 1.11
CA GLY A 396 -4.18 15.69 1.43
C GLY A 396 -3.78 16.53 0.22
N PHE A 397 -2.80 17.40 0.41
CA PHE A 397 -2.44 18.42 -0.58
C PHE A 397 -0.99 18.89 -0.43
N VAL A 398 -0.46 19.51 -1.49
CA VAL A 398 0.80 20.25 -1.50
C VAL A 398 0.51 21.71 -1.86
N LEU A 399 0.71 22.61 -0.90
CA LEU A 399 0.67 24.07 -1.13
C LEU A 399 1.98 24.52 -1.80
N ASP A 400 1.87 25.11 -2.98
CA ASP A 400 3.02 25.56 -3.77
C ASP A 400 3.23 27.08 -3.65
N GLY A 401 4.21 27.50 -2.85
CA GLY A 401 4.67 28.89 -2.79
C GLY A 401 3.68 29.88 -2.19
N PHE A 402 2.70 29.39 -1.43
CA PHE A 402 1.70 30.18 -0.71
C PHE A 402 1.37 29.49 0.63
N PRO A 403 1.18 30.22 1.74
CA PRO A 403 1.19 31.68 1.94
C PRO A 403 2.58 32.34 1.81
N LYS A 404 2.63 33.68 1.68
CA LYS A 404 3.87 34.47 1.49
C LYS A 404 4.22 35.42 2.64
N SER A 405 3.29 35.71 3.54
CA SER A 405 3.52 36.50 4.76
C SER A 405 2.83 35.86 5.98
N TYR A 406 3.25 36.27 7.18
CA TYR A 406 2.65 35.85 8.45
C TYR A 406 1.13 36.10 8.46
N ASP A 407 0.70 37.32 8.11
CA ASP A 407 -0.73 37.69 8.09
C ASP A 407 -1.56 36.82 7.14
N GLN A 408 -1.00 36.47 5.98
CA GLN A 408 -1.68 35.57 5.04
C GLN A 408 -1.88 34.19 5.65
N ALA A 409 -0.83 33.62 6.26
CA ALA A 409 -0.91 32.31 6.89
C ALA A 409 -1.94 32.32 8.02
N LYS A 410 -1.89 33.34 8.87
CA LYS A 410 -2.82 33.55 9.98
C LYS A 410 -4.26 33.58 9.51
N GLU A 411 -4.58 34.39 8.49
CA GLU A 411 -5.95 34.49 7.97
C GLU A 411 -6.42 33.18 7.35
N ILE A 412 -5.63 32.53 6.49
CA ILE A 412 -6.08 31.32 5.77
C ILE A 412 -6.41 30.18 6.74
N PHE A 413 -5.52 29.96 7.72
CA PHE A 413 -5.62 28.85 8.65
C PHE A 413 -6.40 29.17 9.91
N TYR A 414 -6.90 30.40 10.08
CA TYR A 414 -7.70 30.79 11.23
C TYR A 414 -8.92 29.89 11.43
N ASP A 415 -9.23 29.57 12.70
CA ASP A 415 -10.45 28.87 13.10
C ASP A 415 -11.20 29.71 14.14
N GLU A 416 -12.41 30.15 13.80
CA GLU A 416 -13.29 30.88 14.72
C GLU A 416 -13.78 30.02 15.89
N LEU A 417 -13.77 28.69 15.73
CA LEU A 417 -14.29 27.74 16.71
C LEU A 417 -13.23 27.24 17.69
N ASP A 418 -11.94 27.55 17.47
CA ASP A 418 -10.85 27.16 18.36
C ASP A 418 -10.58 28.28 19.37
N TYR A 419 -11.01 28.08 20.61
CA TYR A 419 -10.70 29.02 21.69
C TYR A 419 -9.22 28.94 22.04
N PRO A 420 -8.45 30.03 21.92
CA PRO A 420 -7.01 30.00 22.16
C PRO A 420 -6.74 29.57 23.60
N ARG A 421 -6.19 28.37 23.77
CA ARG A 421 -5.86 27.80 25.10
C ARG A 421 -4.55 28.38 25.67
N SER A 422 -3.87 29.30 24.96
CA SER A 422 -2.55 29.87 25.32
C SER A 422 -2.17 31.07 24.41
N LYS A 423 -0.89 31.50 24.41
CA LYS A 423 -0.33 32.49 23.45
C LYS A 423 -0.31 32.03 21.99
N MET A 424 -0.67 30.78 21.70
CA MET A 424 -0.71 30.25 20.34
C MET A 424 -1.90 30.83 19.56
N PRO A 425 -1.72 31.20 18.28
CA PRO A 425 -2.82 31.59 17.40
C PRO A 425 -3.87 30.47 17.29
N ALA A 426 -5.15 30.84 17.15
CA ALA A 426 -6.21 29.87 16.81
C ALA A 426 -6.05 29.40 15.36
N TYR A 427 -6.11 28.10 15.11
CA TYR A 427 -5.94 27.53 13.77
C TYR A 427 -6.76 26.26 13.54
N ASN A 428 -7.12 26.04 12.27
CA ASN A 428 -7.96 24.93 11.87
C ASN A 428 -7.11 23.68 11.65
N LYS A 429 -7.21 22.75 12.60
CA LYS A 429 -6.49 21.47 12.60
C LYS A 429 -6.77 20.59 11.38
N LYS A 430 -7.86 20.82 10.62
CA LYS A 430 -8.21 20.05 9.43
C LYS A 430 -7.44 20.51 8.19
N ILE A 431 -7.11 21.79 8.08
CA ILE A 431 -6.46 22.38 6.90
C ILE A 431 -5.01 22.81 7.11
N ILE A 432 -4.52 22.85 8.35
CA ILE A 432 -3.12 23.22 8.62
C ILE A 432 -2.15 22.18 8.04
N PRO A 433 -1.06 22.58 7.35
CA PRO A 433 -0.01 21.67 6.90
C PRO A 433 0.69 20.95 8.06
N GLU A 434 1.02 19.67 7.87
CA GLU A 434 1.82 18.87 8.84
C GLU A 434 3.31 19.02 8.57
N PHE A 435 3.71 19.18 7.30
CA PHE A 435 5.11 19.31 6.89
C PHE A 435 5.34 20.61 6.13
N ILE A 436 6.28 21.44 6.61
CA ILE A 436 6.67 22.69 5.96
C ILE A 436 8.11 22.51 5.48
N PHE A 437 8.35 22.69 4.18
CA PHE A 437 9.70 22.65 3.61
C PHE A 437 10.06 24.00 3.00
N SER A 438 11.16 24.58 3.47
CA SER A 438 11.76 25.79 2.89
C SER A 438 12.91 25.41 1.98
N LEU A 439 12.73 25.59 0.67
CA LEU A 439 13.80 25.39 -0.31
C LEU A 439 14.72 26.61 -0.33
N GLU A 440 16.00 26.41 -0.12
CA GLU A 440 17.01 27.47 -0.07
C GLU A 440 17.97 27.36 -1.25
N ALA A 441 18.30 28.51 -1.84
CA ALA A 441 19.29 28.60 -2.91
C ALA A 441 19.94 29.99 -2.92
N SER A 442 21.15 30.06 -3.44
CA SER A 442 21.87 31.33 -3.61
C SER A 442 21.28 32.15 -4.77
N ASP A 443 21.38 33.47 -4.66
CA ASP A 443 20.87 34.37 -5.70
C ASP A 443 21.59 34.17 -7.05
N ASP A 444 22.87 33.79 -7.02
CA ASP A 444 23.65 33.56 -8.22
C ASP A 444 23.22 32.27 -8.93
N PHE A 445 22.98 31.20 -8.18
CA PHE A 445 22.40 29.96 -8.70
C PHE A 445 21.04 30.20 -9.35
N LEU A 446 20.16 30.97 -8.68
CA LEU A 446 18.82 31.23 -9.22
C LEU A 446 18.85 32.09 -10.49
N LYS A 447 19.75 33.08 -10.57
CA LYS A 447 19.95 33.89 -11.78
C LYS A 447 20.47 33.05 -12.94
N GLU A 448 21.47 32.20 -12.70
CA GLU A 448 22.02 31.29 -13.72
C GLU A 448 20.95 30.31 -14.21
N ARG A 449 20.16 29.76 -13.27
CA ARG A 449 19.04 28.88 -13.60
C ARG A 449 18.00 29.55 -14.49
N VAL A 450 17.58 30.78 -14.18
CA VAL A 450 16.61 31.52 -15.01
C VAL A 450 17.15 31.82 -16.40
N GLN A 451 18.45 32.12 -16.53
CA GLN A 451 19.09 32.34 -17.84
C GLN A 451 19.11 31.09 -18.73
N ASN A 452 19.18 29.90 -18.12
CA ASN A 452 19.23 28.62 -18.81
C ASN A 452 17.83 28.00 -19.04
N LEU A 453 16.74 28.67 -18.66
CA LEU A 453 15.39 28.17 -18.90
C LEU A 453 14.95 28.38 -20.36
N PRO A 454 14.16 27.45 -20.94
CA PRO A 454 13.56 27.64 -22.26
C PRO A 454 12.66 28.89 -22.31
N GLU A 455 12.65 29.61 -23.43
CA GLU A 455 11.85 30.83 -23.63
C GLU A 455 10.36 30.62 -23.33
N SER A 456 9.81 29.44 -23.66
CA SER A 456 8.42 29.08 -23.36
C SER A 456 8.08 29.05 -21.86
N VAL A 457 9.03 28.68 -21.01
CA VAL A 457 8.86 28.66 -19.55
C VAL A 457 9.03 30.06 -18.97
N VAL A 458 9.95 30.85 -19.55
CA VAL A 458 10.20 32.24 -19.16
C VAL A 458 8.97 33.11 -19.42
N GLU A 459 8.32 32.95 -20.57
CA GLU A 459 7.06 33.63 -20.89
C GLU A 459 5.92 33.20 -19.98
N LYS A 460 5.72 31.88 -19.77
CA LYS A 460 4.63 31.34 -18.92
C LYS A 460 4.74 31.81 -17.46
N MET A 461 5.95 31.94 -16.93
CA MET A 461 6.20 32.30 -15.53
C MET A 461 6.42 33.81 -15.30
N HIS A 462 6.36 34.63 -16.36
CA HIS A 462 6.68 36.05 -16.35
C HIS A 462 8.07 36.33 -15.73
N TYR A 463 9.07 35.55 -16.15
CA TYR A 463 10.47 35.74 -15.73
C TYR A 463 11.21 36.70 -16.66
N SER A 464 10.61 37.84 -16.98
CA SER A 464 11.37 38.94 -17.58
C SER A 464 12.49 39.35 -16.60
N LYS A 465 13.66 39.74 -17.15
CA LYS A 465 14.88 39.97 -16.35
C LYS A 465 14.65 40.94 -15.18
N ASP A 466 13.85 41.98 -15.40
CA ASP A 466 13.56 43.02 -14.39
C ASP A 466 12.46 42.60 -13.40
N GLU A 467 11.42 41.89 -13.86
CA GLU A 467 10.32 41.44 -13.01
C GLU A 467 10.77 40.33 -12.04
N TYR A 468 11.58 39.39 -12.53
CA TYR A 468 12.16 38.33 -11.70
C TYR A 468 13.04 38.90 -10.58
N LEU A 469 13.95 39.82 -10.91
CA LEU A 469 14.82 40.45 -9.91
C LEU A 469 14.03 41.24 -8.88
N THR A 470 12.93 41.88 -9.29
CA THR A 470 12.03 42.59 -8.38
C THR A 470 11.33 41.63 -7.42
N ARG A 471 10.83 40.49 -7.91
CA ARG A 471 10.22 39.43 -7.09
C ARG A 471 11.22 38.82 -6.10
N LEU A 472 12.44 38.56 -6.54
CA LEU A 472 13.51 38.02 -5.68
C LEU A 472 13.87 39.00 -4.56
N LYS A 473 14.05 40.29 -4.87
CA LYS A 473 14.30 41.33 -3.87
C LYS A 473 13.17 41.45 -2.85
N LYS A 474 11.91 41.43 -3.31
CA LYS A 474 10.74 41.46 -2.43
C LYS A 474 10.71 40.26 -1.49
N PHE A 475 10.99 39.06 -2.00
CA PHE A 475 11.08 37.84 -1.21
C PHE A 475 12.19 37.92 -0.15
N ARG A 476 13.40 38.35 -0.53
CA ARG A 476 14.52 38.48 0.42
C ARG A 476 14.21 39.50 1.51
N LYS A 477 13.60 40.64 1.18
CA LYS A 477 13.20 41.65 2.18
C LYS A 477 12.17 41.09 3.17
N ALA A 478 11.14 40.41 2.67
CA ALA A 478 10.07 39.86 3.49
C ALA A 478 10.50 38.70 4.41
N ASN A 479 11.61 38.01 4.09
CA ASN A 479 12.13 36.89 4.89
C ASN A 479 13.32 37.27 5.78
N VAL A 480 13.59 38.56 5.98
CA VAL A 480 14.62 39.08 6.90
C VAL A 480 13.99 39.65 8.19
N GLU A 481 12.71 40.00 8.15
CA GLU A 481 11.96 40.56 9.29
C GLU A 481 11.50 39.44 10.24
N ASP A 482 11.28 39.75 11.53
CA ASP A 482 10.90 38.78 12.58
C ASP A 482 9.45 38.24 12.42
N GLU A 483 8.71 38.62 11.38
CA GLU A 483 7.33 38.18 11.08
C GLU A 483 7.25 37.37 9.78
N THR A 484 8.12 36.36 9.64
CA THR A 484 8.08 35.49 8.45
C THR A 484 6.93 34.47 8.51
N VAL A 485 6.58 33.91 7.34
CA VAL A 485 5.66 32.75 7.27
C VAL A 485 6.18 31.56 8.08
N LEU A 486 7.50 31.37 8.14
CA LEU A 486 8.12 30.28 8.89
C LEU A 486 7.88 30.46 10.39
N ASN A 487 7.99 31.69 10.90
CA ASN A 487 7.75 32.01 12.30
C ASN A 487 6.30 31.72 12.73
N TYR A 488 5.32 31.94 11.83
CA TYR A 488 3.94 31.53 12.10
C TYR A 488 3.82 30.03 12.39
N PHE A 489 4.49 29.19 11.60
CA PHE A 489 4.45 27.75 11.80
C PHE A 489 5.24 27.30 13.05
N ASP A 490 6.37 27.95 13.34
CA ASP A 490 7.12 27.71 14.59
C ASP A 490 6.30 28.07 15.84
N GLU A 491 5.52 29.16 15.81
CA GLU A 491 4.59 29.51 16.90
C GLU A 491 3.49 28.46 17.12
N LEU A 492 3.19 27.66 16.09
CA LEU A 492 2.27 26.54 16.14
C LEU A 492 2.94 25.22 16.53
N GLU A 493 4.22 25.24 16.91
CA GLU A 493 5.06 24.06 17.18
C GLU A 493 5.23 23.15 15.95
N ILE A 494 5.10 23.72 14.75
CA ILE A 494 5.33 23.02 13.47
C ILE A 494 6.62 23.55 12.85
N HIS A 495 7.72 22.85 13.10
CA HIS A 495 9.05 23.32 12.70
C HIS A 495 9.31 23.19 11.18
N PRO A 496 9.59 24.29 10.47
CA PRO A 496 9.95 24.25 9.06
C PRO A 496 11.30 23.58 8.81
N GLU A 497 11.35 22.72 7.81
CA GLU A 497 12.55 21.99 7.41
C GLU A 497 13.24 22.68 6.23
N HIS A 498 14.49 23.09 6.43
CA HIS A 498 15.28 23.81 5.43
C HIS A 498 16.02 22.81 4.51
N ILE A 499 15.91 23.00 3.20
CA ILE A 499 16.54 22.14 2.19
C ILE A 499 17.32 22.97 1.19
N GLU A 500 18.64 22.83 1.20
CA GLU A 500 19.52 23.51 0.25
C GLU A 500 19.46 22.86 -1.15
N VAL A 501 19.26 23.69 -2.17
CA VAL A 501 19.24 23.30 -3.58
C VAL A 501 20.53 23.79 -4.23
N ASN A 502 21.59 22.98 -4.12
CA ASN A 502 22.95 23.37 -4.53
C ASN A 502 23.41 22.72 -5.84
N ASN A 503 22.70 21.72 -6.37
CA ASN A 503 23.19 20.91 -7.49
C ASN A 503 22.53 21.29 -8.82
N ALA A 504 23.30 21.90 -9.72
CA ALA A 504 22.94 22.06 -11.14
C ALA A 504 22.87 20.72 -11.90
N VAL A 505 23.35 19.63 -11.30
CA VAL A 505 23.49 18.28 -11.90
C VAL A 505 22.33 17.34 -11.54
N ASP A 506 21.39 17.77 -10.69
CA ASP A 506 20.18 17.00 -10.35
C ASP A 506 18.94 17.64 -11.01
N PRO A 507 18.73 17.46 -12.33
CA PRO A 507 17.55 17.97 -13.02
C PRO A 507 16.25 17.34 -12.50
N GLU A 508 16.34 16.24 -11.75
CA GLU A 508 15.19 15.54 -11.20
C GLU A 508 14.87 15.85 -9.73
N TYR A 509 15.64 16.71 -9.05
CA TYR A 509 15.45 16.97 -7.61
C TYR A 509 15.43 15.70 -6.75
N GLY A 510 16.13 14.64 -7.18
CA GLY A 510 16.18 13.35 -6.48
C GLY A 510 16.62 13.50 -5.03
N ALA A 511 17.65 14.29 -4.74
CA ALA A 511 18.14 14.49 -3.38
C ALA A 511 17.12 15.22 -2.48
N VAL A 512 16.39 16.20 -3.03
CA VAL A 512 15.33 16.93 -2.33
C VAL A 512 14.15 16.00 -2.05
N MET A 513 13.74 15.22 -3.05
CA MET A 513 12.67 14.23 -2.92
C MET A 513 13.02 13.15 -1.90
N ASP A 514 14.26 12.66 -1.87
CA ASP A 514 14.72 11.68 -0.89
C ASP A 514 14.67 12.24 0.54
N LYS A 515 15.07 13.52 0.74
CA LYS A 515 14.99 14.15 2.07
C LYS A 515 13.54 14.32 2.52
N ILE A 516 12.67 14.81 1.64
CA ILE A 516 11.24 14.98 1.93
C ILE A 516 10.58 13.63 2.21
N THR A 517 10.82 12.61 1.37
CA THR A 517 10.19 11.29 1.54
C THR A 517 10.65 10.56 2.80
N ARG A 518 11.90 10.77 3.25
CA ARG A 518 12.37 10.25 4.55
C ARG A 518 11.64 10.88 5.74
N LEU A 519 11.34 12.17 5.66
CA LEU A 519 10.67 12.91 6.73
C LEU A 519 9.15 12.64 6.75
N VAL A 520 8.51 12.64 5.59
CA VAL A 520 7.06 12.39 5.45
C VAL A 520 6.72 10.91 5.66
N GLY A 521 7.59 10.01 5.20
CA GLY A 521 7.41 8.57 5.26
C GLY A 521 6.64 8.00 4.08
N ARG A 522 6.06 6.81 4.26
CA ARG A 522 5.30 6.09 3.23
C ARG A 522 3.94 6.76 2.96
N PRO A 523 3.39 6.65 1.74
CA PRO A 523 2.03 7.13 1.45
C PRO A 523 0.99 6.53 2.41
N ARG A 524 0.16 7.39 2.99
CA ARG A 524 -0.91 7.03 3.95
C ARG A 524 -2.28 6.93 3.26
N ASN A 525 -2.30 6.31 2.07
CA ASN A 525 -3.50 6.14 1.23
C ASN A 525 -3.84 4.65 1.05
N TYR A 526 -4.90 4.35 0.28
CA TYR A 526 -5.34 2.97 -0.01
C TYR A 526 -4.30 2.11 -0.76
N GLY A 527 -3.17 2.70 -1.16
CA GLY A 527 -2.19 2.07 -2.02
C GLY A 527 -2.68 1.95 -3.47
N PRO A 528 -1.88 1.30 -4.31
CA PRO A 528 -2.24 1.06 -5.70
C PRO A 528 -3.38 0.04 -5.83
N THR A 529 -4.26 0.28 -6.80
CA THR A 529 -5.31 -0.70 -7.16
C THR A 529 -4.67 -2.00 -7.66
N PRO A 530 -5.40 -3.13 -7.69
CA PRO A 530 -4.88 -4.38 -8.29
C PRO A 530 -4.39 -4.17 -9.73
N GLU A 531 -5.15 -3.45 -10.54
CA GLU A 531 -4.79 -3.11 -11.92
C GLU A 531 -3.53 -2.24 -12.01
N GLU A 532 -3.42 -1.21 -11.15
CA GLU A 532 -2.21 -0.37 -11.07
C GLU A 532 -0.98 -1.18 -10.62
N ARG A 533 -1.16 -2.14 -9.71
CA ARG A 533 -0.09 -3.06 -9.27
C ARG A 533 0.40 -3.91 -10.42
N GLU A 534 -0.50 -4.55 -11.15
CA GLU A 534 -0.15 -5.35 -12.34
C GLU A 534 0.55 -4.51 -13.41
N GLU A 535 0.10 -3.26 -13.62
CA GLU A 535 0.74 -2.36 -14.57
C GLU A 535 2.13 -1.93 -14.10
N MET A 536 2.31 -1.61 -12.82
CA MET A 536 3.62 -1.28 -12.24
C MET A 536 4.58 -2.46 -12.29
N GLU A 537 4.12 -3.68 -11.99
CA GLU A 537 4.90 -4.90 -12.13
C GLU A 537 5.31 -5.11 -13.59
N ARG A 538 4.39 -4.94 -14.53
CA ARG A 538 4.68 -5.04 -15.97
C ARG A 538 5.72 -4.02 -16.42
N LYS A 539 5.64 -2.77 -15.93
CA LYS A 539 6.62 -1.71 -16.21
C LYS A 539 7.99 -2.07 -15.61
N SER A 540 8.04 -2.48 -14.35
CA SER A 540 9.25 -2.90 -13.65
C SER A 540 9.95 -4.07 -14.34
N ILE A 541 9.20 -5.10 -14.75
CA ILE A 541 9.71 -6.26 -15.51
C ILE A 541 10.29 -5.79 -16.86
N LYS A 542 9.62 -4.86 -17.54
CA LYS A 542 10.10 -4.30 -18.81
C LYS A 542 11.38 -3.49 -18.64
N GLU A 543 11.47 -2.63 -17.62
CA GLU A 543 12.64 -1.81 -17.34
C GLU A 543 13.85 -2.65 -16.92
N THR A 544 13.64 -3.64 -16.06
CA THR A 544 14.69 -4.59 -15.66
C THR A 544 15.19 -5.41 -16.84
N ALA A 545 14.30 -5.87 -17.72
CA ALA A 545 14.68 -6.55 -18.97
C ALA A 545 15.49 -5.63 -19.90
N GLN A 546 15.09 -4.36 -20.07
CA GLN A 546 15.84 -3.40 -20.87
C GLN A 546 17.23 -3.13 -20.31
N ARG A 547 17.35 -2.99 -18.99
CA ARG A 547 18.64 -2.81 -18.31
C ARG A 547 19.56 -4.01 -18.53
N LEU A 548 19.03 -5.22 -18.39
CA LEU A 548 19.79 -6.45 -18.64
C LEU A 548 20.29 -6.54 -20.10
N VAL A 549 19.46 -6.14 -21.07
CA VAL A 549 19.87 -6.08 -22.49
C VAL A 549 21.00 -5.07 -22.70
N LEU A 550 20.92 -3.89 -22.09
CA LEU A 550 21.96 -2.86 -22.18
C LEU A 550 23.27 -3.34 -21.54
N GLU A 551 23.22 -3.88 -20.33
CA GLU A 551 24.38 -4.40 -19.60
C GLU A 551 25.04 -5.57 -20.33
N THR A 552 24.25 -6.51 -20.89
CA THR A 552 24.78 -7.63 -21.68
C THR A 552 25.41 -7.16 -22.99
N ALA A 553 24.87 -6.14 -23.64
CA ALA A 553 25.47 -5.54 -24.83
C ALA A 553 26.80 -4.83 -24.51
N GLU A 554 26.85 -4.07 -23.41
CA GLU A 554 28.08 -3.43 -22.94
C GLU A 554 29.16 -4.46 -22.57
N TRP A 555 28.78 -5.51 -21.85
CA TRP A 555 29.69 -6.59 -21.48
C TRP A 555 30.28 -7.28 -22.71
N LYS A 556 29.44 -7.65 -23.68
CA LYS A 556 29.90 -8.22 -24.97
C LYS A 556 30.83 -7.27 -25.73
N ARG A 557 30.56 -5.96 -25.71
CA ARG A 557 31.44 -4.96 -26.34
C ARG A 557 32.81 -4.92 -25.67
N ARG A 558 32.86 -4.87 -24.34
CA ARG A 558 34.12 -4.88 -23.57
C ARG A 558 34.89 -6.18 -23.81
N GLU A 559 34.20 -7.33 -23.80
CA GLU A 559 34.81 -8.63 -24.07
C GLU A 559 35.43 -8.67 -25.48
N ALA A 560 34.69 -8.24 -26.50
CA ALA A 560 35.18 -8.16 -27.88
C ALA A 560 36.39 -7.22 -28.02
N GLU A 561 36.38 -6.06 -27.36
CA GLU A 561 37.53 -5.14 -27.34
C GLU A 561 38.77 -5.78 -26.67
N THR A 562 38.58 -6.48 -25.54
CA THR A 562 39.68 -7.19 -24.87
C THR A 562 40.22 -8.34 -25.70
N ALA A 563 39.35 -9.13 -26.33
CA ALA A 563 39.72 -10.24 -27.21
C ALA A 563 40.45 -9.73 -28.46
N ALA A 564 40.03 -8.60 -29.04
CA ALA A 564 40.71 -7.97 -30.17
C ALA A 564 42.13 -7.48 -29.78
N LYS A 565 42.29 -6.88 -28.60
CA LYS A 565 43.61 -6.49 -28.06
C LYS A 565 44.52 -7.70 -27.81
N MET A 566 43.98 -8.78 -27.27
CA MET A 566 44.73 -10.02 -27.06
C MET A 566 45.13 -10.67 -28.40
N ALA A 567 44.24 -10.67 -29.38
CA ALA A 567 44.52 -11.21 -30.72
C ALA A 567 45.63 -10.45 -31.43
N THR A 568 45.64 -9.10 -31.37
CA THR A 568 46.73 -8.31 -31.96
C THR A 568 48.06 -8.53 -31.27
N GLN A 569 48.08 -8.65 -29.94
CA GLN A 569 49.29 -8.99 -29.19
C GLN A 569 49.81 -10.39 -29.54
N LEU A 570 48.93 -11.38 -29.65
CA LEU A 570 49.29 -12.74 -30.03
C LEU A 570 49.86 -12.79 -31.46
N GLU A 571 49.27 -12.04 -32.38
CA GLU A 571 49.78 -11.95 -33.76
C GLU A 571 51.18 -11.33 -33.80
N GLN A 572 51.41 -10.24 -33.06
CA GLN A 572 52.73 -9.61 -32.95
C GLN A 572 53.76 -10.56 -32.32
N TRP A 573 53.39 -11.26 -31.24
CA TRP A 573 54.23 -12.26 -30.59
C TRP A 573 54.61 -13.39 -31.56
N ASN A 574 53.63 -13.94 -32.28
CA ASN A 574 53.86 -15.00 -33.26
C ASN A 574 54.83 -14.56 -34.36
N ARG A 575 54.68 -13.33 -34.89
CA ARG A 575 55.63 -12.76 -35.87
C ARG A 575 57.05 -12.66 -35.30
N HIS A 576 57.19 -12.19 -34.06
CA HIS A 576 58.49 -12.13 -33.39
C HIS A 576 59.11 -13.52 -33.21
N VAL A 577 58.33 -14.50 -32.74
CA VAL A 577 58.82 -15.88 -32.54
C VAL A 577 59.25 -16.51 -33.87
N THR A 578 58.49 -16.30 -34.96
CA THR A 578 58.88 -16.81 -36.28
C THR A 578 60.17 -16.19 -36.78
N GLU A 579 60.37 -14.89 -36.55
CA GLU A 579 61.57 -14.18 -36.95
C GLU A 579 62.80 -14.62 -36.13
N VAL A 580 62.64 -14.80 -34.81
CA VAL A 580 63.70 -15.34 -33.95
C VAL A 580 64.11 -16.75 -34.38
N LYS A 581 63.14 -17.63 -34.68
CA LYS A 581 63.43 -18.98 -35.19
C LYS A 581 64.20 -18.95 -36.51
N ARG A 582 63.86 -18.02 -37.41
CA ARG A 582 64.57 -17.81 -38.68
C ARG A 582 66.02 -17.40 -38.44
N GLN A 583 66.24 -16.41 -37.57
CA GLN A 583 67.58 -15.93 -37.20
C GLN A 583 68.43 -17.02 -36.53
N GLU A 584 67.83 -17.81 -35.63
CA GLU A 584 68.49 -18.94 -34.99
C GLU A 584 68.92 -20.00 -36.02
N HIS A 585 68.03 -20.34 -36.96
CA HIS A 585 68.33 -21.28 -38.03
C HIS A 585 69.49 -20.80 -38.91
N GLU A 586 69.46 -19.54 -39.37
CA GLU A 586 70.53 -18.94 -40.17
C GLU A 586 71.87 -18.93 -39.43
N LEU A 587 71.87 -18.62 -38.12
CA LEU A 587 73.06 -18.61 -37.30
C LEU A 587 73.62 -20.03 -37.07
N LEU A 588 72.75 -21.02 -36.87
CA LEU A 588 73.14 -22.44 -36.79
C LEU A 588 73.72 -22.92 -38.12
N GLU A 589 73.10 -22.57 -39.25
CA GLU A 589 73.63 -22.88 -40.58
C GLU A 589 75.01 -22.27 -40.79
N ALA A 590 75.18 -20.98 -40.52
CA ALA A 590 76.47 -20.28 -40.64
C ALA A 590 77.54 -20.89 -39.74
N ARG A 591 77.22 -21.25 -38.48
CA ARG A 591 78.17 -21.93 -37.57
C ARG A 591 78.54 -23.33 -38.05
N SER A 592 77.60 -24.04 -38.65
CA SER A 592 77.84 -25.39 -39.19
C SER A 592 78.53 -25.38 -40.56
N ALA A 593 78.55 -24.25 -41.26
CA ALA A 593 79.07 -24.16 -42.62
C ALA A 593 80.59 -24.48 -42.73
N PRO A 594 81.49 -23.97 -41.86
CA PRO A 594 82.90 -24.36 -41.89
C PRO A 594 83.11 -25.86 -41.66
N LEU A 595 82.39 -26.44 -40.69
CA LEU A 595 82.47 -27.87 -40.39
C LEU A 595 81.93 -28.72 -41.54
N ARG A 596 80.77 -28.33 -42.12
CA ARG A 596 80.21 -29.00 -43.31
C ARG A 596 81.15 -28.90 -44.50
N ASN A 597 81.73 -27.73 -44.77
CA ASN A 597 82.71 -27.56 -45.84
C ASN A 597 83.98 -28.39 -45.60
N TYR A 598 84.47 -28.46 -44.37
CA TYR A 598 85.61 -29.32 -44.02
C TYR A 598 85.30 -30.79 -44.25
N LEU A 599 84.16 -31.27 -43.73
CA LEU A 599 83.71 -32.64 -43.93
C LEU A 599 83.55 -32.95 -45.42
N MET A 600 82.89 -32.09 -46.19
CA MET A 600 82.64 -32.30 -47.62
C MET A 600 83.92 -32.27 -48.48
N ASN A 601 84.92 -31.45 -48.13
CA ASN A 601 86.14 -31.33 -48.94
C ASN A 601 87.25 -32.31 -48.55
N TYR A 602 87.39 -32.66 -47.27
CA TYR A 602 88.53 -33.43 -46.78
C TYR A 602 88.17 -34.83 -46.28
N VAL A 603 86.97 -35.02 -45.74
CA VAL A 603 86.57 -36.32 -45.15
C VAL A 603 85.72 -37.12 -46.13
N MET A 604 84.75 -36.48 -46.78
CA MET A 604 83.79 -37.13 -47.65
C MET A 604 84.42 -37.77 -48.90
N PRO A 605 85.43 -37.19 -49.59
CA PRO A 605 86.03 -37.85 -50.75
C PRO A 605 86.70 -39.17 -50.37
N SER A 606 87.52 -39.19 -49.31
CA SER A 606 88.21 -40.39 -48.82
C SER A 606 87.24 -41.42 -48.25
N LEU A 607 86.20 -40.97 -47.52
CA LEU A 607 85.15 -41.85 -47.01
C LEU A 607 84.32 -42.44 -48.16
N THR A 608 83.98 -41.64 -49.18
CA THR A 608 83.20 -42.10 -50.34
C THR A 608 84.01 -43.10 -51.16
N GLU A 609 85.31 -42.87 -51.35
CA GLU A 609 86.21 -43.81 -52.03
C GLU A 609 86.36 -45.12 -51.23
N GLY A 610 86.56 -45.03 -49.91
CA GLY A 610 86.59 -46.18 -49.03
C GLY A 610 85.27 -46.95 -48.99
N MET A 611 84.12 -46.26 -49.00
CA MET A 611 82.80 -46.88 -49.08
C MET A 611 82.58 -47.56 -50.43
N MET A 612 83.03 -46.94 -51.52
CA MET A 612 82.99 -47.56 -52.86
C MET A 612 83.85 -48.81 -52.90
N GLU A 613 85.05 -48.79 -52.31
CA GLU A 613 85.95 -49.95 -52.30
C GLU A 613 85.45 -51.05 -51.36
N CYS A 614 84.86 -50.69 -50.22
CA CYS A 614 84.15 -51.62 -49.33
C CYS A 614 82.98 -52.31 -50.05
N CYS A 615 82.20 -51.55 -50.84
CA CYS A 615 81.11 -52.10 -51.66
C CYS A 615 81.60 -53.07 -52.73
N LYS A 616 82.83 -52.88 -53.27
CA LYS A 616 83.45 -53.80 -54.23
C LYS A 616 84.01 -55.06 -53.56
N ALA A 617 84.74 -54.91 -52.45
CA ALA A 617 85.40 -56.00 -51.76
C ALA A 617 84.41 -56.92 -51.01
N LYS A 618 83.26 -56.39 -50.58
CA LYS A 618 82.25 -57.07 -49.76
C LYS A 618 82.85 -57.91 -48.61
N PRO A 619 83.61 -57.27 -47.72
CA PRO A 619 84.18 -57.94 -46.55
C PRO A 619 83.08 -58.35 -45.56
N ASP A 620 83.36 -59.37 -44.74
CA ASP A 620 82.42 -59.86 -43.71
C ASP A 620 82.13 -58.81 -42.62
N ASP A 621 83.08 -57.89 -42.34
CA ASP A 621 82.85 -56.69 -41.54
C ASP A 621 83.16 -55.40 -42.34
N PRO A 622 82.15 -54.69 -42.83
CA PRO A 622 82.33 -53.48 -43.63
C PRO A 622 82.78 -52.26 -42.80
N VAL A 623 82.54 -52.22 -41.49
CA VAL A 623 82.96 -51.09 -40.64
C VAL A 623 84.45 -51.20 -40.35
N ASP A 624 84.92 -52.39 -39.97
CA ASP A 624 86.34 -52.62 -39.70
C ASP A 624 87.19 -52.49 -40.98
N PHE A 625 86.69 -52.97 -42.12
CA PHE A 625 87.35 -52.77 -43.41
C PHE A 625 87.46 -51.30 -43.81
N LEU A 626 86.39 -50.51 -43.62
CA LEU A 626 86.41 -49.08 -43.90
C LEU A 626 87.37 -48.34 -42.96
N ALA A 627 87.41 -48.72 -41.68
CA ALA A 627 88.34 -48.17 -40.70
C ALA A 627 89.80 -48.49 -41.08
N GLU A 628 90.12 -49.75 -41.43
CA GLU A 628 91.45 -50.13 -41.93
C GLU A 628 91.82 -49.39 -43.22
N TYR A 629 90.88 -49.26 -44.17
CA TYR A 629 91.10 -48.58 -45.44
C TYR A 629 91.44 -47.10 -45.22
N LEU A 630 90.68 -46.42 -44.37
CA LEU A 630 90.93 -45.02 -44.01
C LEU A 630 92.24 -44.88 -43.23
N LEU A 631 92.57 -45.79 -42.32
CA LEU A 631 93.85 -45.79 -41.58
C LEU A 631 95.06 -45.99 -42.50
N ARG A 632 94.94 -46.86 -43.53
CA ARG A 632 96.02 -47.11 -44.50
C ARG A 632 96.25 -45.95 -45.46
N ASN A 633 95.19 -45.24 -45.84
CA ASN A 633 95.25 -44.13 -46.80
C ASN A 633 95.39 -42.74 -46.15
N ASN A 634 95.39 -42.65 -44.81
CA ASN A 634 95.54 -41.39 -44.06
C ASN A 634 97.00 -40.96 -43.79
N SER A 635 98.01 -41.56 -44.41
CA SER A 635 99.40 -41.16 -44.18
C SER A 635 99.82 -39.99 -45.08
N GLN A 636 99.34 -38.78 -44.75
CA GLN A 636 100.01 -37.49 -44.96
C GLN A 636 99.54 -36.49 -43.87
N ASP A 637 100.51 -35.87 -43.20
CA ASP A 637 100.37 -34.47 -42.77
C ASP A 637 100.12 -33.56 -43.98
#